data_AF-A0A316VRE2-F1
#
_entry.id   AF-A0A316VRE2-F1
#
_cell.length_a   1.000
_cell.length_b   1.000
_cell.length_c   1.000
_cell.angle_alpha   90.00
_cell.angle_beta   90.00
_cell.angle_gamma   90.00
#
_symmetry.space_group_name_H-M   'P 1'
#
loop_
_entity.id
_entity.type
_entity.pdbx_description
1 polymer ?
#
loop_
_entity_poly.entity_id
_entity_poly.type
_entity_poly.pdbx_seq_one_letter_code
_entity_poly.pdbx_strand_id
1 'polypeptide(L)'
;MHHVRRAIDTNAVVARRFGNDSAWYKERIPFFESSDAKLDEIFYYRLSLLRSHQRNLGSQHGYVTTEFLNDVSWALAPWGTLNDATGHHINEARWLWDKTYAKDYINFMLTTGGDRHFSDHISDSAWAIGLVTGDFNAQLPRLDDMIRLYNAWNDHYDTSKGLYYIEPLYDATEYTIASIDASGGKDGFGGGTSFRPSINSYMYASARAISNFAKLAGRNDVVADFDKRASDLKTRIQADLWDDKMVAFRDRFQVTNQYVKYWDPIRGPGELVGFLPWTFDVADDDAKYAASWKAILDPNRLGGKYGIRTVEPAYQYYMKQYRYDQPTGKRECQWNGPSWPYQTTQALKGMANLLDHYKNKDAVTNADYKRLLSQYVDQHYNPDTARPDIQEDYDPDTGKYIVGLDRSHDYFHSGFVDLVLSGLVGVKPRQDATLEVNPLNPASSQGGLKYFRAERIPYHGHSLTVQWDEDGAHYGNKGLLVEVDGKSVGSRADAGRLTVPLPSSKTSSATFDSSRSPLSLRLATNSAWPKVSTSSNGVAGPGFVGDAAYNQYQAVGGREIAFFGASDNAWTSTSSASSTQEFFSIEFENASTSIRSAQLFFQAGKGVNGDKIAYALPISGSAKLQSSTDGKSWTDIRSNAFTLVANGPTDIQFNAPLTTKFVRLVAQRPANAALALARFNVY
;
A
#
# COMPACT_ATOMS: atom_id res chain seq x y z
N MET A 1 9.29 -11.22 -40.70
CA MET A 1 8.35 -10.11 -40.39
C MET A 1 8.28 -10.00 -38.89
N HIS A 2 8.94 -9.00 -38.28
CA HIS A 2 8.74 -8.74 -36.85
C HIS A 2 7.34 -8.16 -36.68
N HIS A 3 6.51 -8.81 -35.85
CA HIS A 3 5.20 -8.31 -35.49
C HIS A 3 5.38 -7.03 -34.66
N VAL A 4 5.12 -5.87 -35.26
CA VAL A 4 5.11 -4.58 -34.57
C VAL A 4 3.97 -4.60 -33.56
N ARG A 5 4.30 -4.55 -32.26
CA ARG A 5 3.29 -4.58 -31.19
C ARG A 5 2.89 -3.15 -30.85
N ARG A 6 1.71 -2.70 -31.24
CA ARG A 6 1.28 -1.31 -30.96
C ARG A 6 0.67 -1.09 -29.56
N ALA A 7 0.22 -2.15 -28.92
CA ALA A 7 -0.44 -2.10 -27.61
C ALA A 7 -0.11 -3.34 -26.78
N ILE A 8 -0.25 -3.22 -25.47
CA ILE A 8 -0.09 -4.37 -24.57
C ILE A 8 -1.32 -5.27 -24.76
N ASP A 9 -1.09 -6.55 -25.08
CA ASP A 9 -2.13 -7.57 -24.95
C ASP A 9 -2.53 -7.75 -23.48
N THR A 10 -3.45 -6.90 -23.03
CA THR A 10 -3.91 -6.84 -21.64
C THR A 10 -4.59 -8.14 -21.21
N ASN A 11 -5.27 -8.84 -22.12
CA ASN A 11 -5.90 -10.14 -21.84
C ASN A 11 -4.84 -11.20 -21.54
N ALA A 12 -3.79 -11.29 -22.36
CA ALA A 12 -2.69 -12.21 -22.13
C ALA A 12 -1.94 -11.88 -20.84
N VAL A 13 -1.74 -10.59 -20.54
CA VAL A 13 -1.09 -10.15 -19.30
C VAL A 13 -1.89 -10.59 -18.08
N VAL A 14 -3.19 -10.25 -17.98
CA VAL A 14 -3.97 -10.61 -16.80
C VAL A 14 -4.09 -12.12 -16.64
N ALA A 15 -4.31 -12.85 -17.74
CA ALA A 15 -4.40 -14.31 -17.70
C ALA A 15 -3.10 -14.94 -17.16
N ARG A 16 -1.95 -14.43 -17.60
CA ARG A 16 -0.63 -14.91 -17.16
C ARG A 16 -0.31 -14.52 -15.71
N ARG A 17 -0.64 -13.31 -15.29
CA ARG A 17 -0.23 -12.75 -13.98
C ARG A 17 -1.21 -13.08 -12.85
N PHE A 18 -2.50 -13.19 -13.14
CA PHE A 18 -3.57 -13.27 -12.14
C PHE A 18 -4.50 -14.47 -12.33
N GLY A 19 -4.36 -15.23 -13.42
CA GLY A 19 -5.10 -16.47 -13.65
C GLY A 19 -6.62 -16.26 -13.58
N ASN A 20 -7.28 -17.04 -12.72
CA ASN A 20 -8.74 -17.01 -12.56
C ASN A 20 -9.28 -15.71 -11.96
N ASP A 21 -8.42 -14.85 -11.42
CA ASP A 21 -8.81 -13.58 -10.85
C ASP A 21 -8.62 -12.38 -11.81
N SER A 22 -8.28 -12.68 -13.06
CA SER A 22 -8.02 -11.70 -14.13
C SER A 22 -9.11 -10.64 -14.30
N ALA A 23 -10.38 -11.00 -14.09
CA ALA A 23 -11.52 -10.13 -14.35
C ALA A 23 -11.47 -8.84 -13.52
N TRP A 24 -11.12 -8.95 -12.23
CA TRP A 24 -11.01 -7.80 -11.35
C TRP A 24 -9.90 -6.84 -11.81
N TYR A 25 -8.73 -7.37 -12.17
CA TYR A 25 -7.56 -6.58 -12.56
C TYR A 25 -7.80 -5.87 -13.89
N LYS A 26 -8.32 -6.60 -14.89
CA LYS A 26 -8.50 -6.09 -16.26
C LYS A 26 -9.23 -4.74 -16.31
N GLU A 27 -10.21 -4.56 -15.43
CA GLU A 27 -11.01 -3.34 -15.36
C GLU A 27 -10.39 -2.25 -14.49
N ARG A 28 -9.52 -2.63 -13.54
CA ARG A 28 -9.07 -1.74 -12.45
C ARG A 28 -7.65 -1.23 -12.59
N ILE A 29 -6.74 -1.97 -13.22
CA ILE A 29 -5.31 -1.61 -13.19
C ILE A 29 -4.83 -0.89 -14.46
N PRO A 30 -3.78 -0.06 -14.34
CA PRO A 30 -2.90 0.26 -15.44
C PRO A 30 -2.06 -0.96 -15.84
N PHE A 31 -1.59 -0.99 -17.08
CA PHE A 31 -0.74 -2.05 -17.62
C PHE A 31 0.65 -1.50 -17.91
N PHE A 32 1.68 -2.28 -17.61
CA PHE A 32 3.08 -1.91 -17.80
C PHE A 32 3.87 -3.04 -18.49
N GLU A 33 4.70 -2.69 -19.44
CA GLU A 33 5.67 -3.57 -20.08
C GLU A 33 6.96 -2.80 -20.32
N SER A 34 8.12 -3.46 -20.14
CA SER A 34 9.42 -2.85 -20.38
C SER A 34 10.48 -3.84 -20.85
N SER A 35 11.68 -3.31 -21.12
CA SER A 35 12.87 -4.12 -21.37
C SER A 35 13.46 -4.78 -20.11
N ASP A 36 12.85 -4.58 -18.93
CA ASP A 36 13.26 -5.14 -17.64
C ASP A 36 12.13 -6.03 -17.09
N ALA A 37 12.25 -7.34 -17.33
CA ALA A 37 11.20 -8.30 -16.98
C ALA A 37 10.96 -8.44 -15.45
N LYS A 38 11.97 -8.14 -14.62
CA LYS A 38 11.82 -8.14 -13.15
C LYS A 38 11.00 -6.94 -12.71
N LEU A 39 11.29 -5.76 -13.25
CA LEU A 39 10.49 -4.56 -13.01
C LEU A 39 9.01 -4.79 -13.39
N ASP A 40 8.77 -5.41 -14.55
CA ASP A 40 7.40 -5.77 -14.97
C ASP A 40 6.74 -6.73 -13.98
N GLU A 41 7.45 -7.77 -13.52
CA GLU A 41 6.93 -8.72 -12.53
C GLU A 41 6.58 -8.06 -11.21
N ILE A 42 7.46 -7.21 -10.66
CA ILE A 42 7.21 -6.50 -9.40
C ILE A 42 6.07 -5.49 -9.53
N PHE A 43 5.92 -4.81 -10.68
CA PHE A 43 4.77 -3.94 -10.93
C PHE A 43 3.43 -4.68 -10.77
N TYR A 44 3.30 -5.87 -11.37
CA TYR A 44 2.08 -6.67 -11.23
C TYR A 44 1.95 -7.34 -9.86
N TYR A 45 3.05 -7.76 -9.23
CA TYR A 45 3.06 -8.27 -7.86
C TYR A 45 2.51 -7.23 -6.87
N ARG A 46 2.94 -5.97 -6.99
CA ARG A 46 2.49 -4.88 -6.12
C ARG A 46 1.02 -4.50 -6.32
N LEU A 47 0.46 -4.70 -7.51
CA LEU A 47 -0.98 -4.61 -7.72
C LEU A 47 -1.75 -5.78 -7.07
N SER A 48 -1.19 -6.99 -7.08
CA SER A 48 -1.74 -8.12 -6.31
C SER A 48 -1.68 -7.87 -4.80
N LEU A 49 -0.58 -7.28 -4.33
CA LEU A 49 -0.40 -6.89 -2.94
C LEU A 49 -1.50 -5.90 -2.54
N LEU A 50 -1.66 -4.81 -3.29
CA LEU A 50 -2.69 -3.82 -3.02
C LEU A 50 -4.08 -4.44 -2.87
N ARG A 51 -4.46 -5.32 -3.80
CA ARG A 51 -5.74 -6.01 -3.74
C ARG A 51 -5.86 -6.92 -2.50
N SER A 52 -4.81 -7.67 -2.19
CA SER A 52 -4.82 -8.63 -1.08
C SER A 52 -5.04 -7.97 0.28
N HIS A 53 -4.60 -6.71 0.40
CA HIS A 53 -4.75 -5.91 1.60
C HIS A 53 -6.06 -5.13 1.69
N GLN A 54 -6.98 -5.26 0.73
CA GLN A 54 -8.29 -4.62 0.86
C GLN A 54 -9.17 -5.41 1.84
N ARG A 55 -9.74 -4.70 2.81
CA ARG A 55 -10.73 -5.25 3.77
C ARG A 55 -12.03 -4.45 3.66
N ASN A 56 -13.11 -5.16 3.33
CA ASN A 56 -14.46 -4.62 3.32
C ASN A 56 -14.97 -4.51 4.77
N LEU A 57 -15.34 -3.30 5.18
CA LEU A 57 -15.88 -2.96 6.50
C LEU A 57 -17.41 -2.82 6.52
N GLY A 58 -18.08 -3.15 5.42
CA GLY A 58 -19.53 -3.09 5.27
C GLY A 58 -20.02 -1.73 4.79
N SER A 59 -21.34 -1.58 4.66
CA SER A 59 -21.95 -0.44 3.97
C SER A 59 -21.77 0.90 4.68
N GLN A 60 -21.43 0.87 5.97
CA GLN A 60 -21.19 2.08 6.76
C GLN A 60 -19.80 2.67 6.54
N HIS A 61 -18.80 1.82 6.27
CA HIS A 61 -17.40 2.21 6.29
C HIS A 61 -16.64 1.89 5.00
N GLY A 62 -17.22 1.10 4.09
CA GLY A 62 -16.62 0.80 2.81
C GLY A 62 -15.37 -0.07 2.95
N TYR A 63 -14.32 0.26 2.21
CA TYR A 63 -13.04 -0.46 2.24
C TYR A 63 -11.94 0.27 3.00
N VAL A 64 -11.04 -0.51 3.61
CA VAL A 64 -9.74 -0.05 4.13
C VAL A 64 -8.62 -0.90 3.54
N THR A 65 -7.40 -0.36 3.55
CA THR A 65 -6.18 -1.12 3.25
C THR A 65 -5.49 -1.49 4.55
N THR A 66 -5.16 -2.78 4.75
CA THR A 66 -4.37 -3.24 5.90
C THR A 66 -2.88 -3.20 5.59
N GLU A 67 -2.05 -3.09 6.61
CA GLU A 67 -0.59 -3.15 6.47
C GLU A 67 -0.07 -4.60 6.49
N PHE A 68 -0.51 -5.36 7.49
CA PHE A 68 -0.30 -6.80 7.59
C PHE A 68 -1.48 -7.55 6.97
N LEU A 69 -1.21 -8.69 6.32
CA LEU A 69 -2.27 -9.57 5.81
C LEU A 69 -3.08 -10.20 6.95
N ASN A 70 -2.44 -10.49 8.07
CA ASN A 70 -3.07 -11.02 9.28
C ASN A 70 -3.18 -9.90 10.32
N ASP A 71 -4.21 -9.97 11.17
CA ASP A 71 -4.34 -8.99 12.26
C ASP A 71 -3.20 -9.17 13.27
N VAL A 72 -2.50 -8.08 13.59
CA VAL A 72 -1.47 -8.00 14.63
C VAL A 72 -2.05 -7.33 15.88
N SER A 73 -1.48 -7.59 17.06
CA SER A 73 -2.06 -7.15 18.33
C SER A 73 -2.04 -5.64 18.56
N TRP A 74 -1.22 -4.90 17.81
CA TRP A 74 -1.14 -3.44 17.84
C TRP A 74 -1.95 -2.75 16.74
N ALA A 75 -2.59 -3.51 15.84
CA ALA A 75 -3.52 -2.93 14.87
C ALA A 75 -4.84 -2.53 15.54
N LEU A 76 -5.49 -1.49 15.02
CA LEU A 76 -6.74 -1.00 15.57
C LEU A 76 -7.86 -2.03 15.35
N ALA A 77 -8.30 -2.66 16.45
CA ALA A 77 -9.39 -3.61 16.43
C ALA A 77 -10.75 -2.90 16.31
N PRO A 78 -11.74 -3.47 15.59
CA PRO A 78 -11.69 -4.76 14.89
C PRO A 78 -11.29 -4.66 13.40
N TRP A 79 -10.88 -3.47 12.94
CA TRP A 79 -10.68 -3.21 11.52
C TRP A 79 -9.32 -3.68 10.99
N GLY A 80 -8.33 -3.85 11.88
CA GLY A 80 -6.97 -4.28 11.53
C GLY A 80 -6.19 -3.20 10.79
N THR A 81 -6.48 -1.92 11.08
CA THR A 81 -5.83 -0.78 10.45
C THR A 81 -4.66 -0.26 11.29
N LEU A 82 -3.61 0.20 10.59
CA LEU A 82 -2.50 0.99 11.11
C LEU A 82 -2.40 2.25 10.21
N ASN A 83 -2.14 3.41 10.79
CA ASN A 83 -2.26 4.69 10.08
C ASN A 83 -0.94 5.22 9.49
N ASP A 84 0.19 4.71 9.95
CA ASP A 84 1.55 5.02 9.48
C ASP A 84 1.76 4.84 7.96
N ALA A 85 1.21 3.77 7.37
CA ALA A 85 1.33 3.50 5.94
C ALA A 85 0.15 4.01 5.09
N THR A 86 -0.85 4.67 5.69
CA THR A 86 -2.07 5.12 5.01
C THR A 86 -1.75 5.96 3.76
N GLY A 87 -0.79 6.89 3.86
CA GLY A 87 -0.38 7.73 2.73
C GLY A 87 0.26 6.94 1.57
N HIS A 88 1.01 5.89 1.88
CA HIS A 88 1.59 4.98 0.87
C HIS A 88 0.49 4.21 0.16
N HIS A 89 -0.45 3.61 0.90
CA HIS A 89 -1.55 2.84 0.34
C HIS A 89 -2.44 3.67 -0.58
N ILE A 90 -2.81 4.87 -0.15
CA ILE A 90 -3.64 5.78 -0.95
C ILE A 90 -2.91 6.19 -2.24
N ASN A 91 -1.62 6.48 -2.15
CA ASN A 91 -0.83 6.88 -3.31
C ASN A 91 -0.59 5.75 -4.32
N GLU A 92 -0.67 4.48 -3.89
CA GLU A 92 -0.75 3.33 -4.80
C GLU A 92 -2.16 3.20 -5.40
N ALA A 93 -3.19 3.22 -4.54
CA ALA A 93 -4.58 3.02 -4.93
C ALA A 93 -5.13 4.13 -5.84
N ARG A 94 -4.54 5.32 -5.82
CA ARG A 94 -4.90 6.41 -6.74
C ARG A 94 -4.69 6.04 -8.20
N TRP A 95 -3.93 4.99 -8.53
CA TRP A 95 -3.74 4.53 -9.90
C TRP A 95 -4.77 3.49 -10.36
N LEU A 96 -5.66 3.00 -9.48
CA LEU A 96 -6.75 2.13 -9.88
C LEU A 96 -7.87 2.91 -10.57
N TRP A 97 -8.53 2.37 -11.59
CA TRP A 97 -9.76 2.97 -12.13
C TRP A 97 -10.88 3.04 -11.09
N ASP A 98 -10.98 2.02 -10.24
CA ASP A 98 -11.92 1.95 -9.12
C ASP A 98 -11.38 2.74 -7.92
N LYS A 99 -11.88 3.97 -7.75
CA LYS A 99 -11.47 4.84 -6.65
C LYS A 99 -12.13 4.51 -5.31
N THR A 100 -13.01 3.51 -5.25
CA THR A 100 -13.73 3.13 -4.02
C THR A 100 -12.75 2.83 -2.90
N TYR A 101 -11.73 2.00 -3.17
CA TYR A 101 -10.72 1.60 -2.18
C TYR A 101 -10.02 2.79 -1.52
N ALA A 102 -9.54 3.74 -2.33
CA ALA A 102 -8.84 4.92 -1.80
C ALA A 102 -9.80 5.91 -1.13
N LYS A 103 -11.00 6.11 -1.70
CA LYS A 103 -11.99 7.07 -1.17
C LYS A 103 -12.56 6.62 0.16
N ASP A 104 -12.95 5.35 0.27
CA ASP A 104 -13.50 4.78 1.50
C ASP A 104 -12.43 4.76 2.59
N TYR A 105 -11.19 4.41 2.26
CA TYR A 105 -10.11 4.40 3.23
C TYR A 105 -9.83 5.81 3.78
N ILE A 106 -9.79 6.83 2.93
CA ILE A 106 -9.68 8.24 3.38
C ILE A 106 -10.84 8.60 4.31
N ASN A 107 -12.07 8.31 3.89
CA ASN A 107 -13.25 8.62 4.68
C ASN A 107 -13.16 7.97 6.06
N PHE A 108 -12.88 6.66 6.10
CA PHE A 108 -12.78 5.89 7.32
C PHE A 108 -11.70 6.44 8.24
N MET A 109 -10.49 6.69 7.74
CA MET A 109 -9.38 7.17 8.57
C MET A 109 -9.61 8.60 9.07
N LEU A 110 -10.27 9.48 8.30
CA LEU A 110 -10.59 10.83 8.76
C LEU A 110 -11.72 10.89 9.80
N THR A 111 -12.65 9.93 9.81
CA THR A 111 -13.85 9.99 10.67
C THR A 111 -13.90 8.97 11.79
N THR A 112 -13.33 7.78 11.62
CA THR A 112 -13.59 6.63 12.50
C THR A 112 -12.31 5.90 12.92
N GLY A 113 -11.47 5.53 11.96
CA GLY A 113 -10.29 4.67 12.20
C GLY A 113 -8.98 5.39 12.44
N GLY A 114 -8.92 6.71 12.27
CA GLY A 114 -7.71 7.49 12.55
C GLY A 114 -7.59 7.78 14.04
N ASP A 115 -6.85 6.94 14.75
CA ASP A 115 -6.55 7.10 16.18
C ASP A 115 -5.27 7.93 16.45
N ARG A 116 -4.59 8.39 15.39
CA ARG A 116 -3.27 9.06 15.44
C ARG A 116 -2.22 8.24 16.16
N HIS A 117 -2.30 6.90 16.09
CA HIS A 117 -1.29 6.03 16.70
C HIS A 117 0.11 6.35 16.16
N PHE A 118 0.20 6.61 14.85
CA PHE A 118 1.41 7.04 14.18
C PHE A 118 1.26 8.40 13.50
N SER A 119 2.38 9.03 13.14
CA SER A 119 2.39 10.16 12.22
C SER A 119 2.01 9.69 10.80
N ASP A 120 1.28 10.54 10.06
CA ASP A 120 0.90 10.25 8.67
C ASP A 120 0.73 11.54 7.86
N HIS A 121 0.49 11.38 6.55
CA HIS A 121 0.26 12.45 5.59
C HIS A 121 -1.05 12.26 4.81
N ILE A 122 -2.12 11.78 5.46
CA ILE A 122 -3.38 11.42 4.80
C ILE A 122 -4.02 12.57 4.03
N SER A 123 -3.94 13.80 4.54
CA SER A 123 -4.55 14.98 3.88
C SER A 123 -3.87 15.28 2.53
N ASP A 124 -2.53 15.13 2.46
CA ASP A 124 -1.78 15.23 1.21
C ASP A 124 -2.19 14.14 0.21
N SER A 125 -2.32 12.90 0.69
CA SER A 125 -2.79 11.78 -0.13
C SER A 125 -4.22 11.96 -0.63
N ALA A 126 -5.13 12.55 0.16
CA ALA A 126 -6.48 12.89 -0.28
C ALA A 126 -6.47 13.93 -1.42
N TRP A 127 -5.60 14.94 -1.33
CA TRP A 127 -5.37 15.89 -2.42
C TRP A 127 -4.77 15.20 -3.65
N ALA A 128 -3.82 14.27 -3.44
CA ALA A 128 -3.12 13.55 -4.49
C ALA A 128 -4.02 12.64 -5.34
N ILE A 129 -5.12 12.11 -4.78
CA ILE A 129 -6.15 11.43 -5.58
C ILE A 129 -6.81 12.41 -6.54
N GLY A 130 -7.20 13.60 -6.05
CA GLY A 130 -7.83 14.65 -6.85
C GLY A 130 -6.98 15.05 -8.06
N LEU A 131 -5.66 15.13 -7.89
CA LEU A 131 -4.71 15.41 -8.98
C LEU A 131 -4.71 14.34 -10.08
N VAL A 132 -5.08 13.09 -9.76
CA VAL A 132 -5.19 11.99 -10.73
C VAL A 132 -6.61 11.90 -11.27
N THR A 133 -7.65 12.12 -10.47
CA THR A 133 -9.04 12.00 -10.92
C THR A 133 -9.57 13.22 -11.64
N GLY A 134 -8.99 14.41 -11.41
CA GLY A 134 -9.61 15.69 -11.74
C GLY A 134 -10.84 16.02 -10.88
N ASP A 135 -11.21 15.16 -9.92
CA ASP A 135 -12.39 15.28 -9.07
C ASP A 135 -11.96 15.48 -7.61
N PHE A 136 -11.79 16.75 -7.24
CA PHE A 136 -11.50 17.17 -5.87
C PHE A 136 -12.77 17.22 -5.00
N ASN A 137 -13.96 17.32 -5.62
CA ASN A 137 -15.23 17.40 -4.90
C ASN A 137 -15.53 16.10 -4.15
N ALA A 138 -14.96 14.97 -4.59
CA ALA A 138 -15.11 13.69 -3.91
C ALA A 138 -14.64 13.69 -2.45
N GLN A 139 -13.62 14.51 -2.12
CA GLN A 139 -13.05 14.60 -0.76
C GLN A 139 -13.28 15.95 -0.08
N LEU A 140 -13.78 16.95 -0.82
CA LEU A 140 -14.08 18.28 -0.27
C LEU A 140 -14.99 18.26 0.99
N PRO A 141 -16.01 17.39 1.10
CA PRO A 141 -16.82 17.28 2.32
C PRO A 141 -16.04 16.88 3.58
N ARG A 142 -14.81 16.37 3.44
CA ARG A 142 -13.93 15.99 4.55
C ARG A 142 -12.99 17.09 5.01
N LEU A 143 -13.08 18.30 4.44
CA LEU A 143 -12.22 19.43 4.82
C LEU A 143 -12.23 19.70 6.33
N ASP A 144 -13.41 19.69 6.97
CA ASP A 144 -13.49 19.91 8.42
C ASP A 144 -12.90 18.75 9.23
N ASP A 145 -13.01 17.51 8.75
CA ASP A 145 -12.35 16.36 9.38
C ASP A 145 -10.82 16.47 9.27
N MET A 146 -10.29 16.92 8.12
CA MET A 146 -8.86 17.17 7.92
C MET A 146 -8.35 18.29 8.84
N ILE A 147 -9.09 19.39 8.96
CA ILE A 147 -8.77 20.50 9.88
C ILE A 147 -8.78 20.01 11.33
N ARG A 148 -9.78 19.20 11.72
CA ARG A 148 -9.85 18.59 13.06
C ARG A 148 -8.63 17.73 13.33
N LEU A 149 -8.30 16.82 12.41
CA LEU A 149 -7.14 15.93 12.54
C LEU A 149 -5.84 16.73 12.67
N TYR A 150 -5.62 17.72 11.81
CA TYR A 150 -4.44 18.58 11.87
C TYR A 150 -4.31 19.27 13.23
N ASN A 151 -5.41 19.87 13.71
CA ASN A 151 -5.39 20.59 14.97
C ASN A 151 -5.27 19.66 16.19
N ALA A 152 -5.67 18.40 16.08
CA ALA A 152 -5.46 17.41 17.14
C ALA A 152 -3.97 17.20 17.43
N TRP A 153 -3.10 17.30 16.42
CA TRP A 153 -1.64 17.22 16.58
C TRP A 153 -1.01 18.41 17.31
N ASN A 154 -1.76 19.45 17.68
CA ASN A 154 -1.22 20.57 18.48
C ASN A 154 -0.73 20.12 19.87
N ASP A 155 -1.13 18.94 20.35
CA ASP A 155 -0.58 18.28 21.55
C ASP A 155 0.88 17.80 21.37
N HIS A 156 1.38 17.81 20.12
CA HIS A 156 2.73 17.48 19.72
C HIS A 156 3.47 18.69 19.11
N TYR A 157 3.03 19.92 19.39
CA TYR A 157 3.62 21.14 18.83
C TYR A 157 4.31 22.00 19.90
N ASP A 158 5.61 22.23 19.75
CA ASP A 158 6.35 23.14 20.63
C ASP A 158 6.27 24.57 20.08
N THR A 159 5.42 25.40 20.68
CA THR A 159 5.22 26.79 20.26
C THR A 159 6.49 27.66 20.38
N SER A 160 7.43 27.30 21.26
CA SER A 160 8.69 28.05 21.42
C SER A 160 9.68 27.80 20.26
N LYS A 161 9.52 26.65 19.58
CA LYS A 161 10.32 26.26 18.41
C LYS A 161 9.57 26.37 17.10
N GLY A 162 8.24 26.37 17.12
CA GLY A 162 7.42 26.34 15.93
C GLY A 162 7.55 25.02 15.15
N LEU A 163 7.79 23.92 15.85
CA LEU A 163 8.00 22.59 15.27
C LEU A 163 7.18 21.54 16.02
N TYR A 164 6.74 20.53 15.27
CA TYR A 164 6.15 19.31 15.83
C TYR A 164 7.24 18.36 16.31
N TYR A 165 6.94 17.60 17.35
CA TYR A 165 7.81 16.57 17.90
C TYR A 165 7.08 15.25 18.02
N ILE A 166 7.80 14.15 17.90
CA ILE A 166 7.23 12.80 18.07
C ILE A 166 8.30 11.83 18.55
N GLU A 167 7.87 10.79 19.26
CA GLU A 167 8.72 9.65 19.56
C GLU A 167 8.93 8.80 18.30
N PRO A 168 10.14 8.31 18.01
CA PRO A 168 10.40 7.52 16.80
C PRO A 168 9.48 6.30 16.62
N LEU A 169 9.06 5.64 17.71
CA LEU A 169 8.08 4.54 17.66
C LEU A 169 6.75 5.00 17.03
N TYR A 170 6.20 6.13 17.49
CA TYR A 170 4.98 6.72 16.93
C TYR A 170 5.21 7.41 15.58
N ASP A 171 6.43 7.40 15.07
CA ASP A 171 6.78 7.79 13.70
C ASP A 171 7.06 6.56 12.82
N ALA A 172 6.66 5.38 13.28
CA ALA A 172 6.88 4.06 12.66
C ALA A 172 8.36 3.75 12.38
N THR A 173 9.25 4.24 13.25
CA THR A 173 10.72 4.12 13.10
C THR A 173 11.43 3.87 14.43
N GLU A 174 11.02 2.83 15.16
CA GLU A 174 11.67 2.44 16.42
C GLU A 174 13.17 2.10 16.27
N TYR A 175 13.96 2.28 17.32
CA TYR A 175 15.42 2.13 17.30
C TYR A 175 16.15 3.07 16.32
N THR A 176 15.68 4.32 16.16
CA THR A 176 16.48 5.38 15.51
C THR A 176 17.64 5.83 16.40
N ILE A 177 18.52 6.69 15.88
CA ILE A 177 19.56 7.32 16.69
C ILE A 177 18.95 8.01 17.92
N ALA A 178 17.83 8.70 17.75
CA ALA A 178 17.20 9.47 18.83
C ALA A 178 16.80 8.59 20.02
N SER A 179 16.06 7.50 19.80
CA SER A 179 15.59 6.64 20.89
C SER A 179 16.75 5.85 21.53
N ILE A 180 17.72 5.42 20.71
CA ILE A 180 18.90 4.71 21.20
C ILE A 180 19.78 5.60 22.08
N ASP A 181 20.03 6.84 21.66
CA ASP A 181 20.84 7.78 22.43
C ASP A 181 20.15 8.18 23.72
N ALA A 182 18.83 8.41 23.69
CA ALA A 182 18.05 8.74 24.87
C ALA A 182 18.03 7.60 25.92
N SER A 183 18.38 6.37 25.55
CA SER A 183 18.55 5.24 26.48
C SER A 183 20.00 5.04 26.97
N GLY A 184 20.95 5.82 26.46
CA GLY A 184 22.39 5.61 26.66
C GLY A 184 22.92 4.38 25.90
N GLY A 185 22.28 4.02 24.78
CA GLY A 185 22.69 2.89 23.93
C GLY A 185 22.27 1.51 24.43
N LYS A 186 21.43 1.44 25.47
CA LYS A 186 21.01 0.19 26.14
C LYS A 186 19.74 -0.43 25.55
N ASP A 187 18.88 0.41 25.00
CA ASP A 187 17.62 0.06 24.33
C ASP A 187 17.39 1.07 23.18
N GLY A 188 16.24 1.03 22.54
CA GLY A 188 15.78 2.04 21.59
C GLY A 188 14.34 1.82 21.12
N PHE A 189 13.57 0.92 21.76
CA PHE A 189 12.18 0.66 21.36
C PHE A 189 11.31 1.91 21.55
N GLY A 190 11.47 2.58 22.69
CA GLY A 190 10.80 3.84 23.00
C GLY A 190 11.76 4.93 23.50
N GLY A 191 11.19 6.09 23.82
CA GLY A 191 11.90 7.30 24.21
C GLY A 191 12.56 8.05 23.04
N GLY A 192 13.28 9.13 23.35
CA GLY A 192 13.96 9.94 22.34
C GLY A 192 13.02 10.83 21.52
N THR A 193 11.88 11.24 22.09
CA THR A 193 10.98 12.25 21.50
C THR A 193 11.76 13.44 20.95
N SER A 194 11.57 13.71 19.66
CA SER A 194 12.41 14.63 18.90
C SER A 194 11.60 15.46 17.92
N PHE A 195 12.10 16.65 17.59
CA PHE A 195 11.70 17.41 16.42
C PHE A 195 12.29 16.72 15.18
N ARG A 196 11.47 15.95 14.46
CA ARG A 196 11.93 15.09 13.36
C ARG A 196 11.60 15.72 12.01
N PRO A 197 12.45 15.56 10.97
CA PRO A 197 12.12 15.96 9.60
C PRO A 197 10.82 15.31 9.08
N SER A 198 10.45 14.14 9.60
CA SER A 198 9.24 13.41 9.22
C SER A 198 7.94 14.12 9.55
N ILE A 199 7.51 14.09 10.81
CA ILE A 199 6.23 14.68 11.24
C ILE A 199 6.10 16.13 10.79
N ASN A 200 7.18 16.90 10.82
CA ASN A 200 7.15 18.29 10.35
C ASN A 200 6.88 18.40 8.84
N SER A 201 7.46 17.52 8.02
CA SER A 201 7.17 17.47 6.58
C SER A 201 5.74 16.96 6.30
N TYR A 202 5.25 16.00 7.07
CA TYR A 202 3.87 15.51 6.97
C TYR A 202 2.84 16.60 7.34
N MET A 203 3.10 17.35 8.40
CA MET A 203 2.27 18.48 8.81
C MET A 203 2.33 19.60 7.77
N TYR A 204 3.50 19.92 7.21
CA TYR A 204 3.59 20.86 6.09
C TYR A 204 2.72 20.41 4.90
N ALA A 205 2.84 19.15 4.48
CA ALA A 205 2.08 18.61 3.35
C ALA A 205 0.57 18.65 3.61
N SER A 206 0.15 18.25 4.81
CA SER A 206 -1.24 18.29 5.25
C SER A 206 -1.79 19.72 5.29
N ALA A 207 -1.01 20.70 5.74
CA ALA A 207 -1.41 22.10 5.74
C ALA A 207 -1.64 22.64 4.31
N ARG A 208 -0.76 22.31 3.38
CA ARG A 208 -0.94 22.67 1.96
C ARG A 208 -2.21 22.05 1.38
N ALA A 209 -2.45 20.77 1.64
CA ALA A 209 -3.65 20.08 1.17
C ALA A 209 -4.93 20.72 1.70
N ILE A 210 -4.98 21.03 3.00
CA ILE A 210 -6.12 21.72 3.64
C ILE A 210 -6.33 23.09 3.02
N SER A 211 -5.27 23.88 2.83
CA SER A 211 -5.36 25.17 2.15
C SER A 211 -5.92 25.03 0.74
N ASN A 212 -5.47 24.03 -0.02
CA ASN A 212 -5.95 23.79 -1.38
C ASN A 212 -7.44 23.40 -1.42
N PHE A 213 -7.90 22.51 -0.52
CA PHE A 213 -9.33 22.22 -0.39
C PHE A 213 -10.13 23.44 0.08
N ALA A 214 -9.59 24.25 0.99
CA ALA A 214 -10.23 25.49 1.44
C ALA A 214 -10.38 26.52 0.31
N LYS A 215 -9.41 26.61 -0.60
CA LYS A 215 -9.51 27.42 -1.84
C LYS A 215 -10.69 26.97 -2.69
N LEU A 216 -10.87 25.66 -2.87
CA LEU A 216 -12.02 25.10 -3.60
C LEU A 216 -13.36 25.36 -2.88
N ALA A 217 -13.36 25.36 -1.54
CA ALA A 217 -14.54 25.68 -0.73
C ALA A 217 -14.84 27.19 -0.59
N GLY A 218 -13.97 28.08 -1.08
CA GLY A 218 -14.10 29.53 -0.89
C GLY A 218 -13.87 30.00 0.55
N ARG A 219 -13.18 29.22 1.40
CA ARG A 219 -12.90 29.53 2.81
C ARG A 219 -11.57 30.28 2.98
N ASN A 220 -11.57 31.56 2.57
CA ASN A 220 -10.36 32.38 2.52
C ASN A 220 -9.65 32.56 3.88
N ASP A 221 -10.38 32.49 4.99
CA ASP A 221 -9.83 32.50 6.35
C ASP A 221 -8.97 31.25 6.63
N VAL A 222 -9.48 30.07 6.27
CA VAL A 222 -8.76 28.79 6.40
C VAL A 222 -7.56 28.76 5.46
N VAL A 223 -7.70 29.29 4.24
CA VAL A 223 -6.58 29.44 3.29
C VAL A 223 -5.44 30.24 3.92
N ALA A 224 -5.75 31.41 4.46
CA ALA A 224 -4.73 32.28 5.07
C ALA A 224 -4.05 31.61 6.28
N ASP A 225 -4.81 30.93 7.15
CA ASP A 225 -4.25 30.23 8.31
C ASP A 225 -3.33 29.07 7.87
N PHE A 226 -3.80 28.18 7.01
CA PHE A 226 -3.05 26.99 6.63
C PHE A 226 -1.89 27.28 5.66
N ASP A 227 -2.00 28.28 4.78
CA ASP A 227 -0.84 28.76 4.00
C ASP A 227 0.24 29.33 4.94
N LYS A 228 -0.16 30.06 6.00
CA LYS A 228 0.78 30.56 7.01
C LYS A 228 1.44 29.42 7.78
N ARG A 229 0.68 28.43 8.26
CA ARG A 229 1.23 27.27 9.00
C ARG A 229 2.22 26.48 8.15
N ALA A 230 1.89 26.23 6.88
CA ALA A 230 2.80 25.59 5.94
C ALA A 230 4.09 26.42 5.76
N SER A 231 3.97 27.73 5.53
CA SER A 231 5.12 28.62 5.37
C SER A 231 6.00 28.69 6.62
N ASP A 232 5.39 28.77 7.81
CA ASP A 232 6.09 28.78 9.09
C ASP A 232 6.87 27.47 9.29
N LEU A 233 6.22 26.31 9.11
CA LEU A 233 6.87 24.99 9.23
C LEU A 233 8.02 24.84 8.24
N LYS A 234 7.81 25.18 6.96
CA LYS A 234 8.87 25.14 5.95
C LYS A 234 10.07 25.99 6.36
N THR A 235 9.82 27.18 6.92
CA THR A 235 10.88 28.05 7.44
C THR A 235 11.63 27.39 8.60
N ARG A 236 10.92 26.84 9.59
CA ARG A 236 11.53 26.22 10.78
C ARG A 236 12.29 24.93 10.46
N ILE A 237 11.76 24.06 9.60
CA ILE A 237 12.45 22.83 9.17
C ILE A 237 13.82 23.16 8.59
N GLN A 238 13.87 24.14 7.69
CA GLN A 238 15.09 24.56 7.02
C GLN A 238 16.06 25.35 7.89
N ALA A 239 15.56 26.13 8.85
CA ALA A 239 16.40 26.91 9.75
C ALA A 239 16.97 26.07 10.90
N ASP A 240 16.20 25.12 11.43
CA ASP A 240 16.54 24.44 12.66
C ASP A 240 16.95 22.98 12.46
N LEU A 241 16.27 22.24 11.59
CA LEU A 241 16.56 20.81 11.39
C LEU A 241 17.68 20.59 10.38
N TRP A 242 18.02 21.58 9.57
CA TRP A 242 19.22 21.52 8.74
C TRP A 242 20.49 21.68 9.58
N ASP A 243 21.50 20.85 9.31
CA ASP A 243 22.82 20.95 9.90
C ASP A 243 23.89 21.12 8.81
N ASP A 244 24.51 22.30 8.77
CA ASP A 244 25.54 22.63 7.77
C ASP A 244 26.83 21.80 7.90
N LYS A 245 27.15 21.29 9.10
CA LYS A 245 28.36 20.48 9.32
C LYS A 245 28.16 19.07 8.81
N MET A 246 26.97 18.52 8.99
CA MET A 246 26.62 17.17 8.53
C MET A 246 26.06 17.15 7.11
N VAL A 247 25.64 18.31 6.59
CA VAL A 247 25.00 18.46 5.27
C VAL A 247 23.76 17.56 5.16
N ALA A 248 22.88 17.67 6.16
CA ALA A 248 21.68 16.85 6.28
C ALA A 248 20.60 17.54 7.11
N PHE A 249 19.33 17.21 6.84
CA PHE A 249 18.25 17.44 7.80
C PHE A 249 18.30 16.35 8.87
N ARG A 250 18.31 16.74 10.15
CA ARG A 250 18.50 15.85 11.29
C ARG A 250 17.55 16.17 12.42
N ASP A 251 17.24 15.16 13.20
CA ASP A 251 16.44 15.30 14.41
C ASP A 251 17.13 16.18 15.46
N ARG A 252 16.30 16.87 16.26
CA ARG A 252 16.71 17.50 17.51
C ARG A 252 15.88 16.98 18.67
N PHE A 253 16.49 16.71 19.82
CA PHE A 253 15.76 16.21 20.96
C PHE A 253 14.74 17.25 21.47
N GLN A 254 13.52 16.79 21.75
CA GLN A 254 12.50 17.57 22.47
C GLN A 254 12.53 17.27 23.98
N VAL A 255 13.30 16.28 24.41
CA VAL A 255 13.43 15.88 25.81
C VAL A 255 14.82 16.18 26.36
N THR A 256 14.92 16.29 27.69
CA THR A 256 16.18 16.24 28.42
C THR A 256 16.15 15.07 29.39
N ASN A 257 17.21 14.27 29.41
CA ASN A 257 17.44 13.26 30.43
C ASN A 257 18.95 13.17 30.74
N GLN A 258 19.40 12.11 31.41
CA GLN A 258 20.82 11.95 31.76
C GLN A 258 21.76 11.72 30.57
N TYR A 259 21.24 11.40 29.38
CA TYR A 259 22.01 11.06 28.17
C TYR A 259 21.86 12.08 27.04
N VAL A 260 20.70 12.73 26.93
CA VAL A 260 20.37 13.69 25.87
C VAL A 260 19.80 14.98 26.43
N LYS A 261 19.91 16.07 25.67
CA LYS A 261 19.50 17.40 26.10
C LYS A 261 18.58 18.04 25.06
N TYR A 262 17.57 18.75 25.57
CA TYR A 262 16.63 19.50 24.75
C TYR A 262 17.37 20.39 23.75
N TRP A 263 16.89 20.36 22.52
CA TRP A 263 17.37 21.14 21.37
C TRP A 263 18.72 20.71 20.78
N ASP A 264 19.48 19.85 21.45
CA ASP A 264 20.69 19.30 20.87
C ASP A 264 20.32 18.36 19.70
N PRO A 265 21.08 18.37 18.60
CA PRO A 265 20.86 17.46 17.50
C PRO A 265 21.26 16.02 17.89
N ILE A 266 20.68 15.03 17.22
CA ILE A 266 21.10 13.63 17.35
C ILE A 266 22.58 13.44 17.00
N ARG A 267 23.21 12.39 17.57
CA ARG A 267 24.62 12.06 17.33
C ARG A 267 24.77 11.21 16.06
N GLY A 268 25.32 11.78 15.01
CA GLY A 268 25.64 11.05 13.78
C GLY A 268 25.43 11.88 12.52
N PRO A 269 26.00 11.46 11.38
CA PRO A 269 26.02 12.24 10.15
C PRO A 269 24.64 12.38 9.46
N GLY A 270 23.66 11.52 9.76
CA GLY A 270 22.30 11.66 9.24
C GLY A 270 21.52 10.34 9.25
N GLU A 271 20.20 10.45 9.14
CA GLU A 271 19.27 9.33 8.95
C GLU A 271 18.52 9.55 7.63
N LEU A 272 18.05 8.48 6.99
CA LEU A 272 17.36 8.55 5.71
C LEU A 272 16.08 9.40 5.75
N VAL A 273 15.45 9.52 6.92
CA VAL A 273 14.32 10.45 7.17
C VAL A 273 14.65 11.90 6.81
N GLY A 274 15.93 12.28 6.83
CA GLY A 274 16.41 13.60 6.40
C GLY A 274 16.16 13.92 4.93
N PHE A 275 15.77 12.93 4.11
CA PHE A 275 15.37 13.12 2.71
C PHE A 275 13.88 13.35 2.51
N LEU A 276 13.07 13.14 3.55
CA LEU A 276 11.62 13.33 3.49
C LEU A 276 11.17 14.78 3.15
N PRO A 277 11.92 15.85 3.49
CA PRO A 277 11.60 17.20 3.04
C PRO A 277 11.42 17.35 1.52
N TRP A 278 12.15 16.60 0.68
CA TRP A 278 11.97 16.65 -0.77
C TRP A 278 10.70 15.94 -1.26
N THR A 279 10.21 14.94 -0.53
CA THR A 279 8.99 14.20 -0.89
C THR A 279 7.75 15.10 -0.97
N PHE A 280 7.75 16.18 -0.17
CA PHE A 280 6.64 17.12 -0.09
C PHE A 280 7.01 18.53 -0.54
N ASP A 281 8.20 18.75 -1.10
CA ASP A 281 8.70 20.06 -1.52
C ASP A 281 8.81 21.09 -0.39
N VAL A 282 9.31 20.63 0.75
CA VAL A 282 9.70 21.46 1.90
C VAL A 282 11.05 22.12 1.63
N ALA A 283 12.05 21.36 1.19
CA ALA A 283 13.39 21.88 0.94
C ALA A 283 13.35 22.93 -0.19
N ASP A 284 14.00 24.07 0.00
CA ASP A 284 14.16 25.05 -1.05
C ASP A 284 15.15 24.58 -2.13
N ASP A 285 15.02 25.14 -3.32
CA ASP A 285 15.92 24.88 -4.45
C ASP A 285 17.27 25.60 -4.23
N ASP A 286 18.04 25.09 -3.28
CA ASP A 286 19.37 25.56 -2.88
C ASP A 286 20.38 24.40 -2.99
N ALA A 287 21.50 24.66 -3.66
CA ALA A 287 22.59 23.71 -3.84
C ALA A 287 23.12 23.13 -2.52
N LYS A 288 23.05 23.89 -1.42
CA LYS A 288 23.51 23.40 -0.10
C LYS A 288 22.64 22.22 0.39
N TYR A 289 21.33 22.28 0.16
CA TYR A 289 20.41 21.21 0.54
C TYR A 289 20.61 20.03 -0.41
N ALA A 290 20.63 20.29 -1.72
CA ALA A 290 20.78 19.25 -2.73
C ALA A 290 22.07 18.43 -2.57
N ALA A 291 23.14 19.02 -2.02
CA ALA A 291 24.40 18.33 -1.76
C ALA A 291 24.26 17.11 -0.83
N SER A 292 23.25 17.05 0.03
CA SER A 292 23.00 15.91 0.92
C SER A 292 22.76 14.61 0.15
N TRP A 293 22.17 14.69 -1.05
CA TRP A 293 21.84 13.54 -1.89
C TRP A 293 23.06 12.70 -2.29
N LYS A 294 24.28 13.24 -2.21
CA LYS A 294 25.50 12.45 -2.38
C LYS A 294 25.60 11.30 -1.36
N ALA A 295 25.04 11.46 -0.16
CA ALA A 295 25.06 10.47 0.90
C ALA A 295 24.32 9.17 0.52
N ILE A 296 23.26 9.25 -0.28
CA ILE A 296 22.44 8.08 -0.68
C ILE A 296 23.18 7.16 -1.66
N LEU A 297 24.22 7.67 -2.32
CA LEU A 297 25.05 6.92 -3.27
C LEU A 297 26.37 6.47 -2.65
N ASP A 298 26.82 7.10 -1.56
CA ASP A 298 28.11 6.83 -0.95
C ASP A 298 28.08 5.52 -0.14
N PRO A 299 28.94 4.53 -0.48
CA PRO A 299 28.98 3.24 0.22
C PRO A 299 29.36 3.32 1.69
N ASN A 300 30.04 4.39 2.12
CA ASN A 300 30.42 4.63 3.51
C ASN A 300 29.35 5.41 4.29
N ARG A 301 28.29 5.86 3.61
CA ARG A 301 27.15 6.58 4.18
C ARG A 301 25.87 5.78 3.95
N LEU A 302 24.84 6.33 3.33
CA LEU A 302 23.54 5.68 3.20
C LEU A 302 23.45 4.71 2.01
N GLY A 303 24.42 4.70 1.09
CA GLY A 303 24.38 3.86 -0.10
C GLY A 303 24.76 2.40 0.18
N GLY A 304 23.80 1.50 0.35
CA GLY A 304 24.07 0.06 0.44
C GLY A 304 24.18 -0.61 -0.94
N LYS A 305 24.78 -1.80 -0.96
CA LYS A 305 24.92 -2.60 -2.19
C LYS A 305 23.58 -3.11 -2.70
N TYR A 306 22.65 -3.43 -1.81
CA TYR A 306 21.34 -4.02 -2.11
C TYR A 306 20.14 -3.20 -1.63
N GLY A 307 20.37 -1.97 -1.15
CA GLY A 307 19.32 -1.08 -0.67
C GLY A 307 19.93 0.14 0.03
N ILE A 308 19.10 1.13 0.35
CA ILE A 308 19.56 2.35 1.03
C ILE A 308 19.39 2.20 2.54
N ARG A 309 20.41 2.62 3.29
CA ARG A 309 20.44 2.46 4.76
C ARG A 309 19.55 3.51 5.41
N THR A 310 18.87 3.12 6.49
CA THR A 310 18.12 4.06 7.35
C THR A 310 19.06 4.94 8.18
N VAL A 311 20.25 4.44 8.53
CA VAL A 311 21.29 5.16 9.30
C VAL A 311 22.66 4.92 8.68
N GLU A 312 23.54 5.92 8.76
CA GLU A 312 24.92 5.80 8.26
C GLU A 312 25.79 4.85 9.13
N PRO A 313 26.68 4.04 8.51
CA PRO A 313 27.55 3.08 9.21
C PRO A 313 28.49 3.67 10.26
N ALA A 314 28.77 4.98 10.19
CA ALA A 314 29.60 5.67 11.17
C ALA A 314 28.95 5.79 12.56
N TYR A 315 27.65 5.54 12.68
CA TYR A 315 26.95 5.53 13.97
C TYR A 315 27.39 4.33 14.83
N GLN A 316 27.73 4.58 16.09
CA GLN A 316 28.27 3.56 17.01
C GLN A 316 27.36 2.33 17.17
N TYR A 317 26.04 2.48 17.04
CA TYR A 317 25.07 1.40 17.16
C TYR A 317 24.45 0.99 15.83
N TYR A 318 25.10 1.30 14.70
CA TYR A 318 24.68 0.86 13.38
C TYR A 318 24.48 -0.66 13.34
N MET A 319 23.31 -1.11 12.87
CA MET A 319 22.91 -2.51 12.74
C MET A 319 22.97 -3.35 14.04
N LYS A 320 23.10 -2.72 15.21
CA LYS A 320 23.08 -3.43 16.48
C LYS A 320 21.68 -3.99 16.73
N GLN A 321 21.56 -5.32 16.91
CA GLN A 321 20.28 -5.96 17.20
C GLN A 321 19.90 -5.79 18.68
N TYR A 322 18.74 -5.17 18.94
CA TYR A 322 18.22 -4.98 20.31
C TYR A 322 17.10 -5.95 20.67
N ARG A 323 16.27 -6.35 19.70
CA ARG A 323 15.04 -7.09 19.94
C ARG A 323 14.99 -8.40 19.14
N TYR A 324 14.39 -9.41 19.73
CA TYR A 324 14.17 -10.71 19.11
C TYR A 324 12.75 -11.15 19.41
N ASP A 325 12.10 -11.75 18.41
CA ASP A 325 10.80 -12.37 18.55
C ASP A 325 10.91 -13.53 19.55
N GLN A 326 10.18 -13.46 20.67
CA GLN A 326 10.35 -14.42 21.77
C GLN A 326 10.02 -15.87 21.37
N PRO A 327 8.94 -16.15 20.63
CA PRO A 327 8.61 -17.52 20.21
C PRO A 327 9.63 -18.15 19.26
N THR A 328 10.16 -17.39 18.30
CA THR A 328 11.03 -17.95 17.24
C THR A 328 12.53 -17.71 17.48
N GLY A 329 12.90 -16.77 18.35
CA GLY A 329 14.27 -16.31 18.54
C GLY A 329 14.86 -15.57 17.33
N LYS A 330 14.06 -15.30 16.29
CA LYS A 330 14.48 -14.56 15.10
C LYS A 330 14.60 -13.06 15.41
N ARG A 331 15.36 -12.34 14.59
CA ARG A 331 15.54 -10.89 14.70
C ARG A 331 14.20 -10.16 14.47
N GLU A 332 14.01 -9.06 15.18
CA GLU A 332 12.83 -8.18 15.07
C GLU A 332 13.23 -6.77 14.61
N CYS A 333 12.22 -5.95 14.33
CA CYS A 333 12.28 -4.67 13.63
C CYS A 333 13.19 -3.66 14.34
N GLN A 334 14.02 -2.96 13.54
CA GLN A 334 14.84 -1.85 14.00
C GLN A 334 15.28 -0.94 12.86
N TRP A 335 15.42 0.35 13.15
CA TRP A 335 15.69 1.40 12.17
C TRP A 335 17.08 2.03 12.27
N ASN A 336 18.02 1.35 12.93
CA ASN A 336 19.40 1.82 13.13
C ASN A 336 20.37 1.39 12.01
N GLY A 337 19.92 1.24 10.77
CA GLY A 337 20.78 0.80 9.67
C GLY A 337 20.12 0.01 8.55
N PRO A 338 19.16 -0.90 8.81
CA PRO A 338 18.53 -1.71 7.77
C PRO A 338 17.94 -0.88 6.62
N SER A 339 17.82 -1.48 5.44
CA SER A 339 17.05 -0.92 4.34
C SER A 339 15.57 -1.26 4.52
N TRP A 340 14.75 -0.22 4.70
CA TRP A 340 13.30 -0.35 4.87
C TRP A 340 12.57 0.10 3.60
N PRO A 341 11.70 -0.73 3.00
CA PRO A 341 10.83 -0.34 1.89
C PRO A 341 10.02 0.93 2.14
N TYR A 342 9.57 1.16 3.38
CA TYR A 342 8.84 2.36 3.79
C TYR A 342 9.65 3.65 3.50
N GLN A 343 10.84 3.80 4.08
CA GLN A 343 11.69 4.98 3.82
C GLN A 343 12.35 4.94 2.44
N THR A 344 12.56 3.76 1.85
CA THR A 344 13.00 3.64 0.44
C THR A 344 11.99 4.28 -0.50
N THR A 345 10.70 4.05 -0.28
CA THR A 345 9.63 4.70 -1.03
C THR A 345 9.71 6.21 -0.92
N GLN A 346 9.88 6.71 0.31
CA GLN A 346 9.95 8.13 0.58
C GLN A 346 11.15 8.79 -0.08
N ALA A 347 12.35 8.22 0.08
CA ALA A 347 13.57 8.76 -0.51
C ALA A 347 13.53 8.73 -2.05
N LEU A 348 12.99 7.66 -2.66
CA LEU A 348 12.83 7.61 -4.11
C LEU A 348 11.80 8.64 -4.62
N LYS A 349 10.71 8.87 -3.88
CA LYS A 349 9.74 9.92 -4.23
C LYS A 349 10.37 11.32 -4.11
N GLY A 350 11.13 11.59 -3.04
CA GLY A 350 11.88 12.83 -2.88
C GLY A 350 12.93 13.03 -3.99
N MET A 351 13.65 11.98 -4.37
CA MET A 351 14.61 12.02 -5.48
C MET A 351 13.90 12.30 -6.81
N ALA A 352 12.72 11.70 -7.03
CA ALA A 352 11.94 11.95 -8.22
C ALA A 352 11.47 13.41 -8.31
N ASN A 353 11.07 14.04 -7.19
CA ASN A 353 10.74 15.46 -7.14
C ASN A 353 11.96 16.35 -7.43
N LEU A 354 13.11 16.06 -6.80
CA LEU A 354 14.36 16.77 -7.06
C LEU A 354 14.72 16.75 -8.56
N LEU A 355 14.75 15.56 -9.16
CA LEU A 355 15.11 15.39 -10.56
C LEU A 355 14.10 16.02 -11.51
N ASP A 356 12.82 16.03 -11.12
CA ASP A 356 11.73 16.59 -11.89
C ASP A 356 11.83 18.12 -12.01
N HIS A 357 11.74 18.85 -10.88
CA HIS A 357 11.46 20.29 -10.92
C HIS A 357 12.42 21.19 -10.12
N TYR A 358 13.45 20.63 -9.48
CA TYR A 358 14.51 21.43 -8.87
C TYR A 358 15.59 21.75 -9.92
N LYS A 359 16.22 22.93 -9.78
CA LYS A 359 17.34 23.35 -10.62
C LYS A 359 18.65 22.79 -10.06
N ASN A 360 18.83 22.83 -8.75
CA ASN A 360 20.02 22.30 -8.08
C ASN A 360 19.84 20.80 -7.83
N LYS A 361 20.19 19.96 -8.81
CA LYS A 361 19.96 18.51 -8.74
C LYS A 361 21.17 17.64 -9.06
N ASP A 362 22.31 18.25 -9.41
CA ASP A 362 23.51 17.56 -9.91
C ASP A 362 24.16 16.57 -8.91
N ALA A 363 23.67 16.51 -7.67
CA ALA A 363 24.10 15.53 -6.67
C ALA A 363 23.67 14.08 -7.00
N VAL A 364 22.60 13.91 -7.79
CA VAL A 364 22.06 12.62 -8.25
C VAL A 364 21.53 12.76 -9.67
N THR A 365 21.35 11.64 -10.37
CA THR A 365 20.89 11.61 -11.76
C THR A 365 19.70 10.69 -11.97
N ASN A 366 19.06 10.75 -13.15
CA ASN A 366 18.06 9.75 -13.56
C ASN A 366 18.64 8.32 -13.55
N ALA A 367 19.94 8.16 -13.81
CA ALA A 367 20.61 6.87 -13.72
C ALA A 367 20.70 6.36 -12.27
N ASP A 368 20.93 7.25 -11.31
CA ASP A 368 20.90 6.91 -9.89
C ASP A 368 19.50 6.51 -9.43
N TYR A 369 18.47 7.26 -9.84
CA TYR A 369 17.07 6.89 -9.57
C TYR A 369 16.75 5.50 -10.11
N LYS A 370 17.06 5.22 -11.38
CA LYS A 370 16.81 3.90 -11.99
C LYS A 370 17.60 2.80 -11.29
N ARG A 371 18.85 3.05 -10.90
CA ARG A 371 19.69 2.09 -10.17
C ARG A 371 19.10 1.75 -8.80
N LEU A 372 18.70 2.75 -8.02
CA LEU A 372 18.08 2.53 -6.70
C LEU A 372 16.70 1.87 -6.83
N LEU A 373 15.90 2.24 -7.82
CA LEU A 373 14.64 1.55 -8.13
C LEU A 373 14.87 0.08 -8.50
N SER A 374 15.95 -0.23 -9.23
CA SER A 374 16.34 -1.62 -9.53
C SER A 374 16.80 -2.39 -8.28
N GLN A 375 17.54 -1.77 -7.36
CA GLN A 375 17.84 -2.39 -6.06
C GLN A 375 16.54 -2.69 -5.30
N TYR A 376 15.60 -1.75 -5.30
CA TYR A 376 14.32 -1.94 -4.65
C TYR A 376 13.50 -3.06 -5.32
N VAL A 377 13.52 -3.19 -6.65
CA VAL A 377 12.95 -4.35 -7.37
C VAL A 377 13.55 -5.66 -6.86
N ASP A 378 14.88 -5.74 -6.74
CA ASP A 378 15.54 -6.96 -6.27
C ASP A 378 15.17 -7.29 -4.81
N GLN A 379 14.96 -6.29 -3.94
CA GLN A 379 14.50 -6.52 -2.56
C GLN A 379 13.09 -7.13 -2.47
N HIS A 380 12.25 -7.02 -3.50
CA HIS A 380 10.95 -7.68 -3.48
C HIS A 380 11.05 -9.20 -3.68
N TYR A 381 12.20 -9.74 -4.09
CA TYR A 381 12.37 -11.18 -4.26
C TYR A 381 12.87 -11.81 -2.96
N ASN A 382 12.13 -12.79 -2.46
CA ASN A 382 12.61 -13.61 -1.36
C ASN A 382 13.77 -14.50 -1.88
N PRO A 383 14.98 -14.40 -1.28
CA PRO A 383 16.16 -15.12 -1.74
C PRO A 383 16.04 -16.64 -1.61
N ASP A 384 15.18 -17.14 -0.73
CA ASP A 384 15.02 -18.58 -0.48
C ASP A 384 14.05 -19.23 -1.49
N THR A 385 13.06 -18.49 -1.98
CA THR A 385 12.05 -18.99 -2.92
C THR A 385 12.29 -18.50 -4.36
N ALA A 386 13.10 -17.46 -4.53
CA ALA A 386 13.27 -16.69 -5.76
C ALA A 386 11.95 -16.16 -6.36
N ARG A 387 10.94 -15.92 -5.51
CA ARG A 387 9.65 -15.35 -5.90
C ARG A 387 9.43 -14.00 -5.25
N PRO A 388 8.62 -13.11 -5.87
CA PRO A 388 8.15 -11.91 -5.20
C PRO A 388 7.44 -12.24 -3.89
N ASP A 389 7.96 -11.69 -2.80
CA ASP A 389 7.50 -11.85 -1.42
C ASP A 389 8.25 -10.78 -0.59
N ILE A 390 7.69 -9.58 -0.55
CA ILE A 390 8.29 -8.45 0.17
C ILE A 390 8.13 -8.65 1.68
N GLN A 391 9.25 -8.61 2.38
CA GLN A 391 9.40 -8.65 3.82
C GLN A 391 9.52 -7.24 4.43
N GLU A 392 9.57 -7.15 5.76
CA GLU A 392 9.59 -5.88 6.51
C GLU A 392 10.86 -5.05 6.23
N ASP A 393 12.06 -5.63 6.39
CA ASP A 393 13.33 -4.93 6.20
C ASP A 393 14.46 -5.85 5.74
N TYR A 394 15.58 -5.24 5.30
CA TYR A 394 16.68 -5.95 4.65
C TYR A 394 18.04 -5.45 5.09
N ASP A 395 19.00 -6.36 5.10
CA ASP A 395 20.40 -6.03 5.25
C ASP A 395 20.90 -5.35 3.95
N PRO A 396 21.36 -4.09 4.03
CA PRO A 396 21.72 -3.29 2.86
C PRO A 396 22.99 -3.78 2.14
N ASP A 397 23.79 -4.64 2.78
CA ASP A 397 25.07 -5.13 2.26
C ASP A 397 24.99 -6.56 1.71
N THR A 398 23.99 -7.33 2.15
CA THR A 398 23.75 -8.72 1.67
C THR A 398 22.46 -8.91 0.88
N GLY A 399 21.49 -7.99 1.01
CA GLY A 399 20.18 -8.07 0.35
C GLY A 399 19.22 -9.08 0.97
N LYS A 400 19.59 -9.74 2.06
CA LYS A 400 18.72 -10.67 2.78
C LYS A 400 17.75 -9.91 3.67
N TYR A 401 16.50 -10.36 3.76
CA TYR A 401 15.58 -9.84 4.75
C TYR A 401 16.11 -10.08 6.17
N ILE A 402 15.89 -9.14 7.09
CA ILE A 402 16.27 -9.28 8.51
C ILE A 402 15.07 -9.78 9.30
N VAL A 403 13.93 -9.11 9.14
CA VAL A 403 12.66 -9.51 9.74
C VAL A 403 11.83 -10.30 8.73
N GLY A 404 11.94 -11.63 8.83
CA GLY A 404 11.15 -12.62 8.08
C GLY A 404 10.39 -13.54 9.04
N LEU A 405 9.44 -12.96 9.76
CA LEU A 405 8.54 -13.63 10.68
C LEU A 405 7.26 -14.05 9.95
N ASP A 406 6.42 -14.87 10.57
CA ASP A 406 5.20 -15.39 9.92
C ASP A 406 4.24 -14.26 9.49
N ARG A 407 4.31 -13.09 10.15
CA ARG A 407 3.56 -11.88 9.80
C ARG A 407 4.15 -11.09 8.62
N SER A 408 5.43 -11.29 8.31
CA SER A 408 6.22 -10.40 7.45
C SER A 408 6.04 -10.68 5.96
N HIS A 409 5.48 -11.82 5.59
CA HIS A 409 5.23 -12.16 4.18
C HIS A 409 4.22 -11.20 3.55
N ASP A 410 4.58 -10.72 2.35
CA ASP A 410 3.77 -9.78 1.57
C ASP A 410 3.38 -8.55 2.39
N TYR A 411 4.36 -7.91 3.03
CA TYR A 411 4.13 -6.78 3.91
C TYR A 411 3.83 -5.48 3.13
N PHE A 412 2.67 -4.87 3.38
CA PHE A 412 2.26 -3.67 2.66
C PHE A 412 2.50 -2.39 3.47
N HIS A 413 3.76 -2.05 3.64
CA HIS A 413 4.20 -0.85 4.39
C HIS A 413 4.97 0.14 3.51
N SER A 414 4.71 0.15 2.20
CA SER A 414 5.51 0.91 1.24
C SER A 414 4.76 1.16 -0.07
N GLY A 415 5.32 1.96 -0.98
CA GLY A 415 4.81 2.21 -2.34
C GLY A 415 5.80 1.79 -3.42
N PHE A 416 5.33 1.43 -4.61
CA PHE A 416 6.16 1.05 -5.75
C PHE A 416 5.53 1.38 -7.11
N VAL A 417 4.26 1.01 -7.35
CA VAL A 417 3.52 1.37 -8.57
C VAL A 417 3.53 2.88 -8.77
N ASP A 418 3.38 3.66 -7.68
CA ASP A 418 3.46 5.11 -7.73
C ASP A 418 4.82 5.63 -8.21
N LEU A 419 5.92 5.02 -7.75
CA LEU A 419 7.28 5.39 -8.17
C LEU A 419 7.53 5.05 -9.65
N VAL A 420 6.96 3.94 -10.13
CA VAL A 420 7.03 3.56 -11.55
C VAL A 420 6.23 4.56 -12.39
N LEU A 421 4.97 4.82 -12.06
CA LEU A 421 4.09 5.64 -12.90
C LEU A 421 4.43 7.14 -12.82
N SER A 422 4.71 7.68 -11.63
CA SER A 422 4.98 9.11 -11.44
C SER A 422 6.45 9.50 -11.58
N GLY A 423 7.36 8.55 -11.37
CA GLY A 423 8.81 8.75 -11.49
C GLY A 423 9.35 8.21 -12.82
N LEU A 424 9.44 6.89 -12.96
CA LEU A 424 10.11 6.25 -14.11
C LEU A 424 9.41 6.54 -15.45
N VAL A 425 8.10 6.27 -15.52
CA VAL A 425 7.22 6.62 -16.63
C VAL A 425 6.99 8.12 -16.67
N GLY A 426 6.88 8.74 -15.50
CA GLY A 426 6.95 10.18 -15.34
C GLY A 426 5.63 10.94 -15.49
N VAL A 427 4.46 10.31 -15.32
CA VAL A 427 3.18 11.04 -15.29
C VAL A 427 3.20 11.99 -14.09
N LYS A 428 3.01 13.29 -14.32
CA LYS A 428 2.99 14.32 -13.27
C LYS A 428 1.55 14.76 -13.04
N PRO A 429 0.89 14.31 -11.95
CA PRO A 429 -0.47 14.72 -11.66
C PRO A 429 -0.56 16.23 -11.41
N ARG A 430 -1.61 16.86 -11.94
CA ARG A 430 -1.81 18.31 -11.90
C ARG A 430 -3.27 18.62 -11.63
N GLN A 431 -3.53 19.84 -11.15
CA GLN A 431 -4.89 20.31 -10.88
C GLN A 431 -5.57 20.87 -12.13
N ASP A 432 -4.82 21.48 -13.04
CA ASP A 432 -5.32 22.08 -14.28
C ASP A 432 -5.55 21.02 -15.38
N ALA A 433 -6.19 21.42 -16.49
CA ALA A 433 -6.44 20.58 -17.65
C ALA A 433 -5.18 20.41 -18.53
N THR A 434 -4.07 20.04 -17.92
CA THR A 434 -2.77 19.88 -18.57
C THR A 434 -2.24 18.49 -18.26
N LEU A 435 -1.92 17.72 -19.30
CA LEU A 435 -1.17 16.48 -19.15
C LEU A 435 0.32 16.80 -19.22
N GLU A 436 1.05 16.41 -18.17
CA GLU A 436 2.49 16.55 -18.09
C GLU A 436 3.15 15.19 -17.84
N VAL A 437 4.15 14.88 -18.65
CA VAL A 437 4.95 13.66 -18.56
C VAL A 437 6.42 14.05 -18.58
N ASN A 438 7.20 13.58 -17.60
CA ASN A 438 8.64 13.78 -17.52
C ASN A 438 9.31 12.49 -17.04
N PRO A 439 9.62 11.55 -17.96
CA PRO A 439 10.18 10.26 -17.60
C PRO A 439 11.56 10.40 -16.94
N LEU A 440 11.77 9.70 -15.83
CA LEU A 440 13.10 9.59 -15.21
C LEU A 440 13.91 8.40 -15.77
N ASN A 441 13.62 7.99 -17.01
CA ASN A 441 14.37 6.96 -17.71
C ASN A 441 15.67 7.56 -18.29
N PRO A 442 16.86 7.14 -17.84
CA PRO A 442 18.12 7.58 -18.45
C PRO A 442 18.34 6.89 -19.82
N ALA A 443 19.42 7.24 -20.51
CA ALA A 443 19.83 6.50 -21.72
C ALA A 443 20.08 5.01 -21.39
N SER A 444 19.84 4.10 -22.34
CA SER A 444 20.04 2.66 -22.10
C SER A 444 21.50 2.31 -21.78
N SER A 445 22.45 3.07 -22.33
CA SER A 445 23.89 2.99 -22.01
C SER A 445 24.23 3.36 -20.56
N GLN A 446 23.30 4.00 -19.83
CA GLN A 446 23.40 4.37 -18.42
C GLN A 446 22.48 3.51 -17.53
N GLY A 447 22.01 2.36 -18.03
CA GLY A 447 21.11 1.46 -17.28
C GLY A 447 19.62 1.78 -17.44
N GLY A 448 19.26 2.65 -18.38
CA GLY A 448 17.87 2.94 -18.73
C GLY A 448 17.17 1.79 -19.46
N LEU A 449 15.84 1.84 -19.47
CA LEU A 449 15.02 0.95 -20.27
C LEU A 449 15.16 1.29 -21.75
N LYS A 450 15.41 0.27 -22.57
CA LYS A 450 15.43 0.40 -24.05
C LYS A 450 14.04 0.72 -24.59
N TYR A 451 13.02 0.14 -23.96
CA TYR A 451 11.64 0.44 -24.24
C TYR A 451 10.80 0.28 -22.96
N PHE A 452 9.71 1.04 -22.87
CA PHE A 452 8.61 0.76 -21.96
C PHE A 452 7.29 1.26 -22.55
N ARG A 453 6.18 0.68 -22.12
CA ARG A 453 4.84 1.19 -22.37
C ARG A 453 4.00 1.00 -21.13
N ALA A 454 3.36 2.08 -20.71
CA ALA A 454 2.39 2.10 -19.62
C ALA A 454 1.05 2.56 -20.18
N GLU A 455 0.05 1.69 -20.20
CA GLU A 455 -1.28 1.95 -20.79
C GLU A 455 -2.39 1.90 -19.73
N ARG A 456 -3.56 2.47 -20.07
CA ARG A 456 -4.74 2.50 -19.20
C ARG A 456 -4.47 3.16 -17.86
N ILE A 457 -3.56 4.14 -17.82
CA ILE A 457 -3.34 4.95 -16.63
C ILE A 457 -4.57 5.89 -16.49
N PRO A 458 -5.35 5.80 -15.39
CA PRO A 458 -6.47 6.70 -15.20
C PRO A 458 -5.97 8.11 -14.91
N TYR A 459 -6.44 9.09 -15.67
CA TYR A 459 -6.13 10.49 -15.43
C TYR A 459 -7.26 11.41 -15.89
N HIS A 460 -7.87 12.16 -14.96
CA HIS A 460 -8.89 13.17 -15.28
C HIS A 460 -10.06 12.62 -16.13
N GLY A 461 -10.44 11.36 -15.89
CA GLY A 461 -11.48 10.64 -16.63
C GLY A 461 -11.04 10.01 -17.96
N HIS A 462 -9.76 10.14 -18.32
CA HIS A 462 -9.16 9.58 -19.53
C HIS A 462 -8.27 8.37 -19.26
N SER A 463 -8.08 7.56 -20.30
CA SER A 463 -7.09 6.49 -20.34
C SER A 463 -5.81 6.98 -21.00
N LEU A 464 -4.77 7.24 -20.23
CA LEU A 464 -3.48 7.63 -20.77
C LEU A 464 -2.65 6.43 -21.17
N THR A 465 -1.80 6.66 -22.17
CA THR A 465 -0.64 5.83 -22.47
C THR A 465 0.62 6.67 -22.57
N VAL A 466 1.71 6.17 -21.97
CA VAL A 466 3.05 6.69 -22.14
C VAL A 466 3.94 5.58 -22.65
N GLN A 467 4.60 5.81 -23.77
CA GLN A 467 5.51 4.86 -24.41
C GLN A 467 6.87 5.49 -24.64
N TRP A 468 7.93 4.75 -24.35
CA TRP A 468 9.29 5.01 -24.79
C TRP A 468 9.79 3.83 -25.61
N ASP A 469 10.43 4.10 -26.75
CA ASP A 469 11.11 3.09 -27.55
C ASP A 469 12.36 3.71 -28.18
N GLU A 470 13.55 3.31 -27.72
CA GLU A 470 14.82 3.94 -28.09
C GLU A 470 15.12 3.88 -29.60
N ASP A 471 14.77 2.76 -30.26
CA ASP A 471 15.00 2.54 -31.69
C ASP A 471 13.70 2.41 -32.50
N GLY A 472 12.55 2.27 -31.84
CA GLY A 472 11.25 2.11 -32.47
C GLY A 472 10.96 0.68 -32.92
N ALA A 473 11.83 -0.28 -32.63
CA ALA A 473 11.71 -1.65 -33.13
C ALA A 473 10.64 -2.46 -32.38
N HIS A 474 10.32 -2.11 -31.13
CA HIS A 474 9.39 -2.89 -30.30
C HIS A 474 7.94 -2.46 -30.51
N TYR A 475 7.67 -1.15 -30.50
CA TYR A 475 6.33 -0.59 -30.62
C TYR A 475 6.05 0.12 -31.95
N GLY A 476 7.06 0.29 -32.81
CA GLY A 476 6.93 0.91 -34.14
C GLY A 476 6.99 2.44 -34.16
N ASN A 477 7.18 3.09 -33.00
CA ASN A 477 7.38 4.54 -32.91
C ASN A 477 8.62 4.80 -32.05
N LYS A 478 9.66 5.39 -32.64
CA LYS A 478 10.87 5.78 -31.94
C LYS A 478 10.61 7.01 -31.04
N GLY A 479 11.21 7.01 -29.86
CA GLY A 479 11.17 8.08 -28.89
C GLY A 479 10.02 7.96 -27.89
N LEU A 480 9.73 9.06 -27.20
CA LEU A 480 8.61 9.20 -26.29
C LEU A 480 7.34 9.49 -27.09
N LEU A 481 6.25 8.78 -26.77
CA LEU A 481 4.92 8.96 -27.32
C LEU A 481 3.91 8.99 -26.18
N VAL A 482 2.99 9.95 -26.22
CA VAL A 482 1.88 10.07 -25.26
C VAL A 482 0.55 10.02 -25.99
N GLU A 483 -0.37 9.22 -25.48
CA GLU A 483 -1.72 9.05 -26.01
C GLU A 483 -2.77 9.32 -24.93
N VAL A 484 -3.89 9.90 -25.34
CA VAL A 484 -5.11 10.07 -24.53
C VAL A 484 -6.22 9.34 -25.27
N ASP A 485 -6.84 8.36 -24.60
CA ASP A 485 -7.90 7.52 -25.16
C ASP A 485 -7.52 6.87 -26.52
N GLY A 486 -6.28 6.39 -26.60
CA GLY A 486 -5.72 5.74 -27.79
C GLY A 486 -5.38 6.70 -28.94
N LYS A 487 -5.45 8.01 -28.75
CA LYS A 487 -5.04 9.02 -29.72
C LYS A 487 -3.74 9.68 -29.29
N SER A 488 -2.74 9.70 -30.18
CA SER A 488 -1.50 10.43 -29.94
C SER A 488 -1.79 11.93 -29.73
N VAL A 489 -1.26 12.48 -28.64
CA VAL A 489 -1.38 13.90 -28.29
C VAL A 489 -0.03 14.62 -28.24
N GLY A 490 1.08 13.87 -28.24
CA GLY A 490 2.41 14.44 -28.31
C GLY A 490 3.49 13.37 -28.38
N SER A 491 4.68 13.77 -28.83
CA SER A 491 5.86 12.90 -28.94
C SER A 491 7.15 13.70 -28.79
N ARG A 492 8.24 13.03 -28.41
CA ARG A 492 9.60 13.57 -28.39
C ARG A 492 10.60 12.53 -28.87
N ALA A 493 11.73 12.97 -29.43
CA ALA A 493 12.81 12.06 -29.82
C ALA A 493 13.59 11.50 -28.61
N ASP A 494 13.59 12.22 -27.49
CA ASP A 494 14.22 11.87 -26.22
C ASP A 494 13.17 11.58 -25.13
N ALA A 495 13.60 10.94 -24.04
CA ALA A 495 12.77 10.68 -22.86
C ALA A 495 12.68 11.94 -21.96
N GLY A 496 12.27 13.07 -22.54
CA GLY A 496 12.23 14.37 -21.86
C GLY A 496 10.81 14.86 -21.52
N ARG A 497 10.74 15.95 -20.75
CA ARG A 497 9.47 16.60 -20.36
C ARG A 497 8.60 16.94 -21.57
N LEU A 498 7.35 16.50 -21.55
CA LEU A 498 6.33 16.79 -22.55
C LEU A 498 5.07 17.29 -21.82
N THR A 499 4.55 18.42 -22.28
CA THR A 499 3.35 19.05 -21.73
C THR A 499 2.36 19.28 -22.86
N VAL A 500 1.14 18.80 -22.71
CA VAL A 500 0.08 18.93 -23.71
C VAL A 500 -1.24 19.32 -23.03
N PRO A 501 -2.09 20.14 -23.68
CA PRO A 501 -3.44 20.39 -23.18
C PRO A 501 -4.21 19.07 -23.09
N LEU A 502 -4.89 18.84 -21.96
CA LEU A 502 -5.76 17.69 -21.81
C LEU A 502 -7.10 17.98 -22.50
N PRO A 503 -7.59 17.11 -23.40
CA PRO A 503 -8.92 17.25 -23.97
C PRO A 503 -10.00 17.26 -22.88
N SER A 504 -11.13 17.93 -23.12
CA SER A 504 -12.28 17.81 -22.22
C SER A 504 -12.78 16.36 -22.20
N SER A 505 -12.89 15.76 -21.02
CA SER A 505 -13.48 14.42 -20.89
C SER A 505 -14.94 14.41 -21.34
N LYS A 506 -15.28 13.44 -22.19
CA LYS A 506 -16.67 13.10 -22.55
C LYS A 506 -17.21 11.94 -21.72
N THR A 507 -16.36 11.33 -20.90
CA THR A 507 -16.62 10.04 -20.25
C THR A 507 -16.93 10.28 -18.78
N SER A 508 -18.12 9.86 -18.34
CA SER A 508 -18.35 9.66 -16.91
C SER A 508 -17.37 8.59 -16.42
N SER A 509 -16.66 8.85 -15.32
CA SER A 509 -15.82 7.86 -14.65
C SER A 509 -16.55 6.52 -14.58
N ALA A 510 -15.85 5.41 -14.89
CA ALA A 510 -16.42 4.08 -14.79
C ALA A 510 -17.09 3.93 -13.41
N THR A 511 -18.40 3.70 -13.41
CA THR A 511 -19.16 3.51 -12.17
C THR A 511 -18.91 2.09 -11.70
N PHE A 512 -18.02 1.92 -10.74
CA PHE A 512 -17.90 0.66 -10.02
C PHE A 512 -19.02 0.60 -8.98
N ASP A 513 -19.69 -0.54 -8.87
CA ASP A 513 -20.74 -0.75 -7.88
C ASP A 513 -20.13 -0.83 -6.48
N SER A 514 -19.99 0.32 -5.83
CA SER A 514 -19.54 0.45 -4.44
C SER A 514 -20.65 0.15 -3.43
N SER A 515 -21.88 -0.14 -3.87
CA SER A 515 -23.05 -0.29 -2.99
C SER A 515 -23.24 -1.70 -2.43
N ARG A 516 -22.45 -2.67 -2.93
CA ARG A 516 -22.64 -4.08 -2.62
C ARG A 516 -21.80 -4.52 -1.43
N SER A 517 -22.27 -4.22 -0.22
CA SER A 517 -21.67 -4.71 1.01
C SER A 517 -22.26 -6.06 1.44
N PRO A 518 -21.43 -7.05 1.82
CA PRO A 518 -21.93 -8.36 2.22
C PRO A 518 -22.63 -8.30 3.57
N LEU A 519 -23.85 -8.85 3.63
CA LEU A 519 -24.62 -9.09 4.84
C LEU A 519 -24.00 -10.15 5.74
N SER A 520 -23.10 -10.96 5.19
CA SER A 520 -22.37 -12.00 5.93
C SER A 520 -21.15 -11.46 6.68
N LEU A 521 -20.80 -10.18 6.56
CA LEU A 521 -19.56 -9.63 7.11
C LEU A 521 -19.50 -9.71 8.64
N ARG A 522 -18.39 -10.23 9.16
CA ARG A 522 -18.04 -10.25 10.58
C ARG A 522 -16.60 -9.82 10.80
N LEU A 523 -16.40 -8.57 11.18
CA LEU A 523 -15.06 -7.99 11.34
C LEU A 523 -14.36 -8.42 12.63
N ALA A 524 -15.12 -8.62 13.71
CA ALA A 524 -14.57 -8.97 15.02
C ALA A 524 -15.02 -10.35 15.50
N THR A 525 -14.15 -11.08 16.18
CA THR A 525 -14.52 -12.36 16.80
C THR A 525 -15.48 -12.21 17.97
N ASN A 526 -15.54 -11.05 18.60
CA ASN A 526 -16.53 -10.72 19.63
C ASN A 526 -17.80 -10.07 19.05
N SER A 527 -17.91 -9.89 17.73
CA SER A 527 -19.17 -9.41 17.12
C SER A 527 -20.29 -10.41 17.38
N ALA A 528 -21.46 -9.91 17.79
CA ALA A 528 -22.62 -10.76 18.07
C ALA A 528 -23.17 -11.45 16.81
N TRP A 529 -23.01 -10.80 15.65
CA TRP A 529 -23.61 -11.21 14.38
C TRP A 529 -22.72 -10.85 13.17
N PRO A 530 -22.91 -11.53 12.03
CA PRO A 530 -23.60 -12.82 11.91
C PRO A 530 -22.82 -13.94 12.62
N LYS A 531 -23.53 -15.00 13.03
CA LYS A 531 -22.89 -16.17 13.64
C LYS A 531 -22.50 -17.16 12.56
N VAL A 532 -21.39 -17.85 12.80
CA VAL A 532 -20.90 -18.90 11.90
C VAL A 532 -20.95 -20.24 12.61
N SER A 533 -21.36 -21.28 11.88
CA SER A 533 -21.19 -22.67 12.29
C SER A 533 -20.68 -23.50 11.11
N THR A 534 -19.81 -24.46 11.40
CA THR A 534 -19.12 -25.26 10.36
C THR A 534 -19.14 -26.75 10.72
N SER A 535 -18.96 -27.61 9.72
CA SER A 535 -18.89 -29.07 9.89
C SER A 535 -17.66 -29.54 10.65
N SER A 536 -16.61 -28.73 10.68
CA SER A 536 -15.38 -29.01 11.42
C SER A 536 -14.80 -27.70 11.94
N ASN A 537 -14.25 -27.72 13.16
CA ASN A 537 -13.65 -26.55 13.81
C ASN A 537 -12.35 -26.05 13.11
N GLY A 538 -12.06 -26.56 11.92
CA GLY A 538 -10.86 -26.29 11.13
C GLY A 538 -9.57 -26.75 11.77
N VAL A 539 -8.47 -26.62 11.02
CA VAL A 539 -7.11 -26.79 11.54
C VAL A 539 -6.55 -25.39 11.75
N ALA A 540 -6.14 -25.05 12.98
CA ALA A 540 -5.42 -23.80 13.23
C ALA A 540 -4.09 -23.82 12.45
N GLY A 541 -3.81 -22.77 11.68
CA GLY A 541 -2.49 -22.54 11.11
C GLY A 541 -1.45 -22.34 12.22
N PRO A 542 -0.16 -22.68 11.98
CA PRO A 542 0.90 -22.26 12.89
C PRO A 542 1.00 -20.73 12.88
N GLY A 543 1.16 -20.12 14.07
CA GLY A 543 1.46 -18.69 14.19
C GLY A 543 0.31 -17.80 14.70
N PHE A 544 -0.92 -18.32 14.82
CA PHE A 544 -1.99 -17.58 15.49
C PHE A 544 -1.91 -17.73 17.02
N VAL A 545 -1.66 -16.60 17.69
CA VAL A 545 -2.08 -16.40 19.09
C VAL A 545 -3.59 -16.08 19.05
N GLY A 546 -4.41 -17.11 18.77
CA GLY A 546 -5.85 -16.96 18.64
C GLY A 546 -6.55 -18.31 18.53
N ASP A 547 -7.53 -18.53 19.40
CA ASP A 547 -8.35 -19.73 19.56
C ASP A 547 -8.82 -20.33 18.21
N ALA A 548 -8.97 -21.67 18.10
CA ALA A 548 -9.52 -22.34 16.91
C ALA A 548 -10.88 -21.75 16.46
N ALA A 549 -11.57 -21.08 17.38
CA ALA A 549 -12.75 -20.26 17.13
C ALA A 549 -12.55 -19.09 16.14
N TYR A 550 -11.32 -18.63 15.86
CA TYR A 550 -10.99 -17.54 14.94
C TYR A 550 -11.01 -17.97 13.47
N ASN A 551 -10.60 -19.21 13.17
CA ASN A 551 -10.45 -19.72 11.79
C ASN A 551 -11.80 -19.74 11.02
N GLN A 552 -12.88 -20.14 11.69
CA GLN A 552 -14.22 -20.16 11.06
C GLN A 552 -14.71 -18.79 10.60
N TYR A 553 -14.16 -17.67 11.08
CA TYR A 553 -14.59 -16.33 10.68
C TYR A 553 -13.82 -15.78 9.47
N GLN A 554 -12.75 -16.44 9.03
CA GLN A 554 -11.93 -15.94 7.92
C GLN A 554 -12.73 -15.77 6.62
N ALA A 555 -13.61 -16.73 6.30
CA ALA A 555 -14.46 -16.67 5.12
C ALA A 555 -15.42 -15.46 5.10
N VAL A 556 -15.64 -14.81 6.24
CA VAL A 556 -16.58 -13.69 6.41
C VAL A 556 -15.92 -12.45 7.01
N GLY A 557 -14.58 -12.40 7.10
CA GLY A 557 -13.83 -11.33 7.76
C GLY A 557 -13.63 -10.05 6.92
N GLY A 558 -14.13 -10.05 5.69
CA GLY A 558 -14.09 -8.90 4.77
C GLY A 558 -12.83 -8.80 3.91
N ARG A 559 -11.84 -9.69 4.05
CA ARG A 559 -10.60 -9.65 3.27
C ARG A 559 -10.84 -9.97 1.79
N GLU A 560 -10.19 -9.22 0.90
CA GLU A 560 -10.43 -9.30 -0.54
C GLU A 560 -9.60 -10.36 -1.32
N ILE A 561 -8.89 -11.28 -0.65
CA ILE A 561 -8.24 -12.54 -1.16
C ILE A 561 -6.70 -12.58 -1.13
N ALA A 562 -6.15 -13.78 -0.87
CA ALA A 562 -4.74 -14.12 -0.75
C ALA A 562 -4.12 -14.71 -2.03
N PHE A 563 -3.29 -13.94 -2.72
CA PHE A 563 -2.57 -14.37 -3.93
C PHE A 563 -1.31 -15.19 -3.65
N PHE A 564 -0.80 -15.15 -2.42
CA PHE A 564 0.59 -15.51 -2.15
C PHE A 564 0.82 -16.93 -1.63
N GLY A 565 -0.15 -17.83 -1.86
CA GLY A 565 -0.01 -19.22 -1.45
C GLY A 565 -0.15 -19.36 0.06
N ALA A 566 -1.28 -19.91 0.49
CA ALA A 566 -1.51 -20.39 1.84
C ALA A 566 -1.33 -19.36 2.97
N SER A 567 -1.94 -18.18 2.85
CA SER A 567 -2.24 -17.41 4.06
C SER A 567 -3.38 -18.10 4.82
N ASP A 568 -3.30 -18.13 6.15
CA ASP A 568 -4.32 -18.63 7.11
C ASP A 568 -5.68 -17.89 7.07
N ASN A 569 -5.95 -17.11 6.03
CA ASN A 569 -7.14 -16.29 5.84
C ASN A 569 -8.28 -17.05 5.13
N ALA A 570 -8.46 -18.33 5.45
CA ALA A 570 -9.56 -19.14 4.94
C ALA A 570 -10.05 -20.12 6.01
N TRP A 571 -11.36 -20.34 6.08
CA TRP A 571 -11.87 -21.49 6.83
C TRP A 571 -11.40 -22.76 6.14
N THR A 572 -10.72 -23.63 6.89
CA THR A 572 -10.23 -24.91 6.39
C THR A 572 -11.05 -26.07 6.94
N SER A 573 -11.42 -27.05 6.11
CA SER A 573 -12.05 -28.29 6.61
C SER A 573 -11.00 -29.28 7.15
N THR A 574 -11.39 -30.19 8.03
CA THR A 574 -10.48 -31.27 8.47
C THR A 574 -10.36 -32.34 7.39
N SER A 575 -9.12 -32.78 7.09
CA SER A 575 -8.90 -33.87 6.13
C SER A 575 -9.16 -35.27 6.72
N SER A 576 -9.26 -35.38 8.06
CA SER A 576 -9.31 -36.63 8.82
C SER A 576 -10.72 -37.07 9.25
N ALA A 577 -11.77 -36.31 8.95
CA ALA A 577 -13.13 -36.69 9.32
C ALA A 577 -13.63 -37.92 8.52
N SER A 578 -14.44 -38.77 9.16
CA SER A 578 -15.08 -39.95 8.54
C SER A 578 -16.13 -39.58 7.48
N SER A 579 -16.62 -38.34 7.51
CA SER A 579 -17.46 -37.75 6.47
C SER A 579 -16.64 -36.84 5.57
N THR A 580 -16.92 -36.88 4.26
CA THR A 580 -16.42 -35.91 3.27
C THR A 580 -17.43 -34.79 2.98
N GLN A 581 -18.63 -34.86 3.55
CA GLN A 581 -19.61 -33.79 3.44
C GLN A 581 -19.28 -32.69 4.47
N GLU A 582 -19.06 -31.49 3.96
CA GLU A 582 -18.69 -30.31 4.72
C GLU A 582 -19.79 -29.24 4.61
N PHE A 583 -19.93 -28.39 5.62
CA PHE A 583 -20.77 -27.20 5.56
C PHE A 583 -20.13 -25.98 6.22
N PHE A 584 -20.48 -24.81 5.69
CA PHE A 584 -20.23 -23.51 6.29
C PHE A 584 -21.55 -22.73 6.33
N SER A 585 -22.03 -22.41 7.52
CA SER A 585 -23.33 -21.79 7.75
C SER A 585 -23.17 -20.42 8.38
N ILE A 586 -24.00 -19.47 7.93
CA ILE A 586 -24.12 -18.10 8.40
C ILE A 586 -25.53 -17.94 8.96
N GLU A 587 -25.64 -17.50 10.21
CA GLU A 587 -26.89 -17.08 10.85
C GLU A 587 -26.91 -15.56 10.95
N PHE A 588 -27.91 -14.93 10.34
CA PHE A 588 -28.12 -13.49 10.43
C PHE A 588 -28.81 -13.10 11.73
N GLU A 589 -28.58 -11.86 12.16
CA GLU A 589 -29.26 -11.26 13.32
C GLU A 589 -30.78 -11.24 13.13
N ASN A 590 -31.21 -10.74 11.97
CA ASN A 590 -32.62 -10.65 11.63
C ASN A 590 -33.14 -12.02 11.20
N ALA A 591 -34.23 -12.46 11.84
CA ALA A 591 -34.94 -13.69 11.48
C ALA A 591 -35.49 -13.71 10.03
N SER A 592 -35.50 -12.54 9.39
CA SER A 592 -36.04 -12.28 8.07
C SER A 592 -35.08 -11.37 7.29
N THR A 593 -33.91 -11.90 6.92
CA THR A 593 -32.90 -11.20 6.11
C THR A 593 -33.15 -11.46 4.63
N SER A 594 -33.30 -10.40 3.83
CA SER A 594 -33.46 -10.51 2.38
C SER A 594 -32.09 -10.70 1.72
N ILE A 595 -31.96 -11.73 0.90
CA ILE A 595 -30.74 -12.05 0.15
C ILE A 595 -31.10 -12.29 -1.31
N ARG A 596 -30.19 -11.93 -2.21
CA ARG A 596 -30.33 -12.01 -3.68
C ARG A 596 -29.17 -12.72 -4.36
N SER A 597 -28.03 -12.85 -3.70
CA SER A 597 -26.84 -13.43 -4.32
C SER A 597 -25.78 -13.82 -3.29
N ALA A 598 -24.81 -14.60 -3.73
CA ALA A 598 -23.61 -14.91 -2.97
C ALA A 598 -22.37 -14.86 -3.86
N GLN A 599 -21.20 -14.73 -3.25
CA GLN A 599 -19.90 -14.89 -3.89
C GLN A 599 -19.03 -15.78 -3.01
N LEU A 600 -18.48 -16.82 -3.63
CA LEU A 600 -17.58 -17.78 -2.98
C LEU A 600 -16.16 -17.60 -3.51
N PHE A 601 -15.16 -17.86 -2.66
CA PHE A 601 -13.77 -18.01 -3.09
C PHE A 601 -13.12 -19.18 -2.36
N PHE A 602 -12.62 -20.15 -3.14
CA PHE A 602 -11.87 -21.28 -2.61
C PHE A 602 -10.40 -21.16 -2.97
N GLN A 603 -9.53 -21.32 -1.97
CA GLN A 603 -8.11 -21.53 -2.19
C GLN A 603 -7.87 -22.98 -2.62
N ALA A 604 -6.97 -23.18 -3.58
CA ALA A 604 -6.54 -24.50 -4.01
C ALA A 604 -5.03 -24.52 -4.31
N GLY A 605 -4.36 -25.61 -3.97
CA GLY A 605 -2.91 -25.76 -4.10
C GLY A 605 -2.26 -26.34 -2.84
N LYS A 606 -0.98 -26.03 -2.64
CA LYS A 606 -0.26 -26.41 -1.42
C LYS A 606 -0.79 -25.55 -0.25
N GLY A 607 -1.19 -26.19 0.86
CA GLY A 607 -1.65 -25.49 2.06
C GLY A 607 -0.50 -24.98 2.95
N VAL A 608 -0.85 -24.37 4.09
CA VAL A 608 0.03 -23.55 4.97
C VAL A 608 1.22 -24.32 5.55
N ASN A 609 1.15 -25.66 5.58
CA ASN A 609 2.17 -26.52 6.19
C ASN A 609 3.03 -27.26 5.17
N GLY A 610 3.57 -26.55 4.17
CA GLY A 610 4.66 -27.05 3.30
C GLY A 610 4.61 -28.57 3.00
N ASP A 611 3.54 -29.01 2.32
CA ASP A 611 3.30 -30.38 1.82
C ASP A 611 2.43 -31.36 2.67
N LYS A 612 1.85 -31.00 3.83
CA LYS A 612 1.03 -31.98 4.62
C LYS A 612 -0.47 -32.07 4.32
N ILE A 613 -1.14 -31.00 3.89
CA ILE A 613 -2.56 -31.03 3.49
C ILE A 613 -2.73 -30.15 2.24
N ALA A 614 -3.18 -30.74 1.14
CA ALA A 614 -3.52 -30.01 -0.07
C ALA A 614 -4.91 -29.37 0.06
N TYR A 615 -5.05 -28.14 -0.44
CA TYR A 615 -6.36 -27.50 -0.61
C TYR A 615 -6.89 -27.80 -2.01
N ALA A 616 -8.17 -28.15 -2.08
CA ALA A 616 -8.85 -28.45 -3.33
C ALA A 616 -10.24 -27.83 -3.37
N LEU A 617 -10.75 -27.68 -4.59
CA LEU A 617 -12.17 -27.40 -4.79
C LEU A 617 -13.02 -28.59 -4.28
N PRO A 618 -14.28 -28.32 -3.91
CA PRO A 618 -15.26 -29.38 -3.75
C PRO A 618 -15.38 -30.26 -5.00
N ILE A 619 -15.79 -31.52 -4.80
CA ILE A 619 -16.11 -32.44 -5.89
C ILE A 619 -17.10 -31.77 -6.83
N SER A 620 -16.84 -31.83 -8.14
CA SER A 620 -17.64 -31.16 -9.16
C SER A 620 -19.13 -31.53 -9.01
N GLY A 621 -19.99 -30.50 -8.99
CA GLY A 621 -21.45 -30.66 -8.81
C GLY A 621 -21.91 -30.93 -7.37
N SER A 622 -21.01 -31.08 -6.39
CA SER A 622 -21.40 -31.35 -5.00
C SER A 622 -21.79 -30.09 -4.21
N ALA A 623 -21.29 -28.92 -4.62
CA ALA A 623 -21.49 -27.67 -3.91
C ALA A 623 -22.90 -27.11 -4.14
N LYS A 624 -23.58 -26.76 -3.06
CA LYS A 624 -24.93 -26.19 -3.07
C LYS A 624 -25.07 -25.13 -1.99
N LEU A 625 -25.85 -24.09 -2.28
CA LEU A 625 -26.31 -23.14 -1.28
C LEU A 625 -27.71 -23.54 -0.79
N GLN A 626 -27.91 -23.47 0.52
CA GLN A 626 -29.19 -23.77 1.17
C GLN A 626 -29.59 -22.64 2.12
N SER A 627 -30.89 -22.43 2.26
CA SER A 627 -31.48 -21.48 3.21
C SER A 627 -32.34 -22.17 4.26
N SER A 628 -32.46 -21.56 5.45
CA SER A 628 -33.34 -22.04 6.52
C SER A 628 -33.86 -20.90 7.39
N THR A 629 -35.07 -21.05 7.94
CA THR A 629 -35.64 -20.11 8.92
C THR A 629 -35.46 -20.58 10.37
N ASP A 630 -35.23 -21.88 10.58
CA ASP A 630 -35.16 -22.52 11.91
C ASP A 630 -33.79 -23.16 12.21
N GLY A 631 -32.89 -23.22 11.22
CA GLY A 631 -31.58 -23.87 11.30
C GLY A 631 -31.63 -25.40 11.24
N LYS A 632 -32.82 -26.00 11.11
CA LYS A 632 -33.06 -27.45 11.13
C LYS A 632 -33.54 -27.96 9.78
N SER A 633 -34.47 -27.23 9.16
CA SER A 633 -35.09 -27.53 7.88
C SER A 633 -34.43 -26.72 6.78
N TRP A 634 -33.69 -27.38 5.89
CA TRP A 634 -32.88 -26.73 4.86
C TRP A 634 -33.48 -26.96 3.47
N THR A 635 -33.53 -25.89 2.67
CA THR A 635 -34.00 -25.93 1.28
C THR A 635 -32.90 -25.44 0.35
N ASP A 636 -32.67 -26.15 -0.76
CA ASP A 636 -31.73 -25.72 -1.82
C ASP A 636 -32.17 -24.38 -2.40
N ILE A 637 -31.25 -23.40 -2.43
CA ILE A 637 -31.47 -22.09 -3.03
C ILE A 637 -31.36 -22.25 -4.56
N ARG A 638 -32.42 -21.86 -5.28
CA ARG A 638 -32.41 -21.85 -6.74
C ARG A 638 -31.60 -20.65 -7.24
N SER A 639 -30.61 -20.91 -8.09
CA SER A 639 -29.68 -19.92 -8.64
C SER A 639 -29.35 -20.21 -10.10
N ASN A 640 -28.61 -19.31 -10.73
CA ASN A 640 -27.94 -19.59 -11.99
C ASN A 640 -27.01 -20.80 -11.84
N ALA A 641 -26.77 -21.51 -12.95
CA ALA A 641 -25.69 -22.49 -12.97
C ALA A 641 -24.35 -21.79 -12.70
N PHE A 642 -23.57 -22.33 -11.78
CA PHE A 642 -22.23 -21.84 -11.44
C PHE A 642 -21.24 -22.98 -11.44
N THR A 643 -19.98 -22.67 -11.71
CA THR A 643 -18.84 -23.59 -11.59
C THR A 643 -17.86 -22.97 -10.64
N LEU A 644 -17.45 -23.71 -9.60
CA LEU A 644 -16.46 -23.22 -8.66
C LEU A 644 -15.11 -23.07 -9.36
N VAL A 645 -14.45 -21.95 -9.07
CA VAL A 645 -13.16 -21.60 -9.67
C VAL A 645 -12.10 -21.63 -8.58
N ALA A 646 -11.01 -22.35 -8.85
CA ALA A 646 -9.86 -22.42 -7.95
C ALA A 646 -9.12 -21.08 -7.94
N ASN A 647 -8.85 -20.53 -6.77
CA ASN A 647 -8.16 -19.24 -6.62
C ASN A 647 -8.81 -18.12 -7.45
N GLY A 648 -10.15 -18.12 -7.52
CA GLY A 648 -10.93 -17.11 -8.23
C GLY A 648 -12.33 -16.95 -7.62
N PRO A 649 -12.97 -15.78 -7.77
CA PRO A 649 -14.33 -15.55 -7.29
C PRO A 649 -15.32 -16.39 -8.10
N THR A 650 -16.35 -16.91 -7.42
CA THR A 650 -17.52 -17.55 -8.04
C THR A 650 -18.77 -16.80 -7.63
N ASP A 651 -19.34 -16.04 -8.57
CA ASP A 651 -20.58 -15.29 -8.37
C ASP A 651 -21.81 -16.19 -8.58
N ILE A 652 -22.74 -16.14 -7.63
CA ILE A 652 -23.96 -16.93 -7.61
C ILE A 652 -25.15 -15.96 -7.46
N GLN A 653 -25.95 -15.87 -8.51
CA GLN A 653 -27.16 -15.06 -8.57
C GLN A 653 -28.38 -15.93 -8.28
N PHE A 654 -29.18 -15.56 -7.28
CA PHE A 654 -30.42 -16.30 -6.98
C PHE A 654 -31.49 -15.95 -8.00
N ASN A 655 -32.33 -16.93 -8.34
CA ASN A 655 -33.38 -16.76 -9.35
C ASN A 655 -34.45 -15.75 -8.92
N ALA A 656 -34.64 -15.59 -7.61
CA ALA A 656 -35.43 -14.56 -7.00
C ALA A 656 -34.81 -14.19 -5.63
N PRO A 657 -34.98 -12.96 -5.14
CA PRO A 657 -34.68 -12.63 -3.76
C PRO A 657 -35.46 -13.55 -2.82
N LEU A 658 -34.83 -14.01 -1.75
CA LEU A 658 -35.48 -14.83 -0.73
C LEU A 658 -35.18 -14.26 0.66
N THR A 659 -36.07 -14.56 1.59
CA THR A 659 -35.97 -14.10 2.98
C THR A 659 -35.61 -15.29 3.86
N THR A 660 -34.57 -15.14 4.68
CA THR A 660 -34.07 -16.25 5.49
C THR A 660 -33.39 -15.78 6.76
N LYS A 661 -33.19 -16.71 7.71
CA LYS A 661 -32.37 -16.49 8.89
C LYS A 661 -30.98 -17.11 8.72
N PHE A 662 -30.90 -18.21 7.98
CA PHE A 662 -29.66 -18.96 7.79
C PHE A 662 -29.38 -19.18 6.31
N VAL A 663 -28.11 -19.08 5.94
CA VAL A 663 -27.59 -19.52 4.65
C VAL A 663 -26.41 -20.43 4.91
N ARG A 664 -26.32 -21.55 4.21
CA ARG A 664 -25.13 -22.40 4.25
C ARG A 664 -24.67 -22.85 2.88
N LEU A 665 -23.37 -23.04 2.77
CA LEU A 665 -22.72 -23.82 1.74
C LEU A 665 -22.62 -25.25 2.23
N VAL A 666 -23.08 -26.21 1.43
CA VAL A 666 -22.83 -27.64 1.63
C VAL A 666 -22.04 -28.14 0.43
N ALA A 667 -20.95 -28.88 0.66
CA ALA A 667 -20.12 -29.40 -0.42
C ALA A 667 -19.43 -30.70 0.00
N GLN A 668 -19.00 -31.52 -0.97
CA GLN A 668 -18.18 -32.70 -0.69
C GLN A 668 -16.73 -32.38 -0.97
N ARG A 669 -15.84 -32.60 0.01
CA ARG A 669 -14.39 -32.48 -0.19
C ARG A 669 -13.80 -33.75 -0.81
N PRO A 670 -12.69 -33.66 -1.56
CA PRO A 670 -11.93 -34.84 -1.95
C PRO A 670 -11.38 -35.59 -0.73
N ALA A 671 -11.25 -36.92 -0.81
CA ALA A 671 -10.86 -37.76 0.33
C ALA A 671 -9.52 -37.36 0.97
N ASN A 672 -8.55 -36.92 0.16
CA ASN A 672 -7.18 -36.60 0.58
C ASN A 672 -6.87 -35.10 0.54
N ALA A 673 -7.90 -34.24 0.53
CA ALA A 673 -7.73 -32.78 0.51
C ALA A 673 -8.70 -32.10 1.48
N ALA A 674 -8.32 -30.91 1.92
CA ALA A 674 -9.20 -30.02 2.67
C ALA A 674 -9.85 -28.99 1.72
N LEU A 675 -11.02 -28.49 2.09
CA LEU A 675 -11.56 -27.26 1.54
C LEU A 675 -10.93 -26.07 2.25
N ALA A 676 -10.66 -24.99 1.53
CA ALA A 676 -10.21 -23.72 2.09
C ALA A 676 -11.09 -22.59 1.55
N LEU A 677 -12.13 -22.21 2.29
CA LEU A 677 -13.06 -21.15 1.92
C LEU A 677 -12.54 -19.80 2.44
N ALA A 678 -11.99 -18.99 1.54
CA ALA A 678 -11.49 -17.66 1.87
C ALA A 678 -12.57 -16.58 1.84
N ARG A 679 -13.68 -16.84 1.14
CA ARG A 679 -14.80 -15.90 1.05
C ARG A 679 -16.14 -16.60 0.95
N PHE A 680 -17.09 -16.14 1.75
CA PHE A 680 -18.51 -16.40 1.61
C PHE A 680 -19.30 -15.11 1.84
N ASN A 681 -19.37 -14.30 0.79
CA ASN A 681 -20.13 -13.06 0.80
C ASN A 681 -21.58 -13.34 0.40
N VAL A 682 -22.55 -12.87 1.18
CA VAL A 682 -23.99 -12.95 0.86
C VAL A 682 -24.54 -11.54 0.80
N TYR A 683 -25.33 -11.23 -0.24
CA TYR A 683 -25.84 -9.88 -0.52
C TYR A 683 -27.33 -9.84 -0.81
#